data_AF-Q1K1N2-F1
#
_entry.id   AF-Q1K1N2-F1
#
_cell.length_a   1.000
_cell.length_b   1.000
_cell.length_c   1.000
_cell.angle_alpha   90.00
_cell.angle_beta   90.00
_cell.angle_gamma   90.00
#
_symmetry.space_group_name_H-M   'P 1'
#
loop_
_entity.id
_entity.type
_entity.pdbx_description
1 polymer ?
#
loop_
_entity_poly.entity_id
_entity_poly.type
_entity_poly.pdbx_seq_one_letter_code
_entity_poly.pdbx_strand_id
1 'polypeptide(L)'
;MITEDQLEQICLDWFCAGGYDYAFGPDIAHDGDTPERSDYQEVVLRGRLLTALQKINPHIPLESFEDAAETITKPESPVMIHNNRAFHKLLLEGVPVEFRDGDEIRTDQVFLIDFHNVERNEFLVVNQFTVAGTKQLRRPDIVVFINGLPISVIELKNPADIHADIWKAYDQLQTYKEEISDLFVCNEALVVSDGLTARIGSLTANKERFMPWRTIRNEDDKPLLEYELEKVVKGFFDRELLLDYLRYFILFELDDGNLIKKIAGYHQFHAVREAVRVTLIASAPAQKFEISDQRATYGKEVQPGSRKAGVVWHTQGSGKSITMCCYAGKLLQQPEMNNPTIVVVTDRNDLDGQLFETFVGAKELLRQTPVQVDSRTDLRDELAARPSGGIIFTTVQKFSLLEGEEAHPILSSRSNIVVISDEAHRSQYGFKARLDTKSGQYIYGFAKHMRDAIPNASFIGFTGTPISQEDKDTRAVFGDYVSIYDIQDAVDDKATVPIYFESRLAKLDINRAAIEELNDEVEDVIEDEEDVRQRERTKSKWATLEKLVGAEPRLKEVAEDLVHHFEARTSVVEGKGMIVCMSREICVHLYNEIINLRPDWHDPDPEKGAIKIIMTGSAADRPLLQPHIYNKTTKKRLEKRFKDAKDGLKLVIVRDMWLTGFDCPSCHTMYVDKPMRGHNLMQAIARVNRVFKDKPGGLVVDYIGIANELKQALKVYVNAQGKGAPTLAAEEALAVLLEKLLRDTIKARTRNNVVMEQKFSERLLATLNRYHARAIETAQVIEELIQMAKDFQNALKRDEELGLNSDEVAFYDALANNESAVRELGDEILKKIAVEITEKLRNSTSVDWQVRESVRAKLRNLVRRTLRRYKYPPDKQEDAVDLVLKQAEVLCSGWSS
;
A
#
# COMPACT_ATOMS: atom_id res chain seq x y z
N MET A 1 7.26 30.09 3.76
CA MET A 1 7.17 29.04 2.74
C MET A 1 8.52 28.98 2.03
N ILE A 2 9.08 27.80 1.85
CA ILE A 2 10.35 27.59 1.16
C ILE A 2 10.12 27.53 -0.35
N THR A 3 11.08 27.98 -1.17
CA THR A 3 11.04 27.85 -2.63
C THR A 3 11.46 26.44 -3.08
N GLU A 4 11.21 26.11 -4.35
CA GLU A 4 11.69 24.86 -4.96
C GLU A 4 13.23 24.74 -4.91
N ASP A 5 13.94 25.82 -5.22
CA ASP A 5 15.39 25.92 -5.11
C ASP A 5 15.90 25.68 -3.67
N GLN A 6 15.23 26.26 -2.66
CA GLN A 6 15.56 26.00 -1.26
C GLN A 6 15.33 24.55 -0.86
N LEU A 7 14.24 23.92 -1.35
CA LEU A 7 13.97 22.52 -1.11
C LEU A 7 15.03 21.62 -1.78
N GLU A 8 15.44 21.96 -3.00
CA GLU A 8 16.50 21.27 -3.73
C GLU A 8 17.82 21.30 -2.93
N GLN A 9 18.23 22.48 -2.45
CA GLN A 9 19.44 22.62 -1.62
C GLN A 9 19.36 21.82 -0.32
N ILE A 10 18.22 21.86 0.38
CA ILE A 10 18.02 21.04 1.60
C ILE A 10 18.13 19.54 1.29
N CYS A 11 17.58 19.11 0.15
CA CYS A 11 17.68 17.71 -0.30
C CYS A 11 19.14 17.30 -0.52
N LEU A 12 19.92 18.15 -1.20
CA LEU A 12 21.35 17.94 -1.45
C LEU A 12 22.15 17.88 -0.16
N ASP A 13 21.85 18.73 0.83
CA ASP A 13 22.48 18.71 2.14
C ASP A 13 22.25 17.37 2.86
N TRP A 14 21.06 16.78 2.75
CA TRP A 14 20.77 15.46 3.31
C TRP A 14 21.56 14.35 2.62
N PHE A 15 21.72 14.40 1.30
CA PHE A 15 22.56 13.45 0.55
C PHE A 15 24.03 13.56 0.97
N CYS A 16 24.57 14.78 1.05
CA CYS A 16 25.94 15.02 1.48
C CYS A 16 26.17 14.51 2.91
N ALA A 17 25.22 14.75 3.82
CA ALA A 17 25.27 14.22 5.18
C ALA A 17 25.20 12.67 5.22
N GLY A 18 24.61 12.03 4.20
CA GLY A 18 24.58 10.59 3.99
C GLY A 18 25.85 10.00 3.33
N GLY A 19 26.84 10.85 3.01
CA GLY A 19 28.11 10.43 2.41
C GLY A 19 28.10 10.35 0.87
N TYR A 20 27.21 11.10 0.21
CA TYR A 20 27.25 11.30 -1.24
C TYR A 20 28.15 12.50 -1.57
N ASP A 21 28.91 12.38 -2.66
CA ASP A 21 29.52 13.54 -3.30
C ASP A 21 28.44 14.36 -4.03
N TYR A 22 28.70 15.66 -4.22
CA TYR A 22 27.82 16.57 -4.92
C TYR A 22 28.49 17.17 -6.15
N ALA A 23 27.77 17.27 -7.26
CA ALA A 23 28.17 18.07 -8.41
C ALA A 23 26.99 18.90 -8.95
N PHE A 24 27.29 20.10 -9.44
CA PHE A 24 26.31 20.93 -10.14
C PHE A 24 26.28 20.53 -11.63
N GLY A 25 25.10 20.15 -12.14
CA GLY A 25 24.94 19.64 -13.50
C GLY A 25 25.52 20.54 -14.60
N PRO A 26 25.34 21.87 -14.54
CA PRO A 26 25.98 22.81 -15.47
C PRO A 26 27.52 22.81 -15.43
N ASP A 27 28.14 22.58 -14.27
CA ASP A 27 29.61 22.57 -14.16
C ASP A 27 30.21 21.33 -14.83
N ILE A 28 29.53 20.19 -14.74
CA ILE A 28 29.97 18.91 -15.32
C ILE A 28 29.47 18.66 -16.75
N ALA A 29 28.73 19.61 -17.34
CA ALA A 29 28.33 19.56 -18.74
C ALA A 29 29.51 19.75 -19.69
N HIS A 30 29.39 19.35 -20.95
CA HIS A 30 30.47 19.44 -21.95
C HIS A 30 30.99 20.87 -22.20
N ASP A 31 30.15 21.86 -21.90
CA ASP A 31 30.34 23.30 -22.01
C ASP A 31 30.46 23.99 -20.64
N GLY A 32 30.60 23.21 -19.57
CA GLY A 32 30.74 23.65 -18.19
C GLY A 32 32.18 23.94 -17.76
N ASP A 33 32.35 24.34 -16.50
CA ASP A 33 33.65 24.70 -15.92
C ASP A 33 34.55 23.48 -15.65
N THR A 34 33.96 22.32 -15.34
CA THR A 34 34.65 21.05 -15.04
C THR A 34 34.00 19.89 -15.80
N PRO A 35 34.09 19.85 -17.14
CA PRO A 35 33.32 18.93 -17.97
C PRO A 35 33.65 17.46 -17.68
N GLU A 36 32.63 16.65 -17.45
CA GLU A 36 32.75 15.19 -17.28
C GLU A 36 32.09 14.40 -18.42
N ARG A 37 31.46 15.11 -19.35
CA ARG A 37 30.74 14.60 -20.51
C ARG A 37 31.21 15.28 -21.78
N SER A 38 31.18 14.55 -22.90
CA SER A 38 31.58 15.07 -24.21
C SER A 38 30.43 15.78 -24.95
N ASP A 39 29.18 15.43 -24.62
CA ASP A 39 27.96 16.05 -25.15
C ASP A 39 26.76 15.89 -24.19
N TYR A 40 25.61 16.48 -24.54
CA TYR A 40 24.37 16.39 -23.77
C TYR A 40 23.58 15.08 -23.99
N GLN A 41 23.95 14.21 -24.93
CA GLN A 41 23.37 12.87 -25.11
C GLN A 41 23.98 11.86 -24.13
N GLU A 42 25.20 12.10 -23.66
CA GLU A 42 25.83 11.31 -22.61
C GLU A 42 25.08 11.45 -21.26
N VAL A 43 24.46 10.35 -20.85
CA VAL A 43 23.75 10.21 -19.56
C VAL A 43 24.55 9.46 -18.51
N VAL A 44 25.58 8.72 -18.93
CA VAL A 44 26.52 7.99 -18.07
C VAL A 44 27.81 8.80 -17.92
N LEU A 45 28.29 8.99 -16.70
CA LEU A 45 29.56 9.65 -16.43
C LEU A 45 30.71 8.66 -16.65
N ARG A 46 31.11 8.48 -17.91
CA ARG A 46 32.01 7.40 -18.36
C ARG A 46 33.35 7.37 -17.61
N GLY A 47 33.96 8.53 -17.34
CA GLY A 47 35.22 8.60 -16.61
C GLY A 47 35.12 8.05 -15.18
N ARG A 48 34.03 8.36 -14.48
CA ARG A 48 33.72 7.82 -13.14
C ARG A 48 33.43 6.33 -13.21
N LEU A 49 32.66 5.89 -14.22
CA LEU A 49 32.40 4.46 -14.45
C LEU A 49 33.68 3.66 -14.62
N LEU A 50 34.57 4.04 -15.54
CA LEU A 50 35.82 3.32 -15.78
C LEU A 50 36.71 3.25 -14.52
N THR A 51 36.78 4.35 -13.76
CA THR A 51 37.52 4.41 -12.50
C THR A 51 36.95 3.43 -11.46
N ALA A 52 35.61 3.37 -11.34
CA ALA A 52 34.94 2.44 -10.45
C ALA A 52 35.11 0.98 -10.90
N LEU A 53 34.97 0.69 -12.20
CA LEU A 53 35.17 -0.66 -12.74
C LEU A 53 36.57 -1.19 -12.42
N GLN A 54 37.60 -0.37 -12.58
CA GLN A 54 38.98 -0.73 -12.22
C GLN A 54 39.14 -0.99 -10.71
N LYS A 55 38.50 -0.17 -9.86
CA LYS A 55 38.55 -0.32 -8.41
C LYS A 55 37.87 -1.61 -7.93
N ILE A 56 36.74 -1.97 -8.54
CA ILE A 56 35.93 -3.14 -8.18
C ILE A 56 36.54 -4.43 -8.74
N ASN A 57 37.11 -4.38 -9.96
CA ASN A 57 37.57 -5.55 -10.70
C ASN A 57 39.08 -5.49 -10.99
N PRO A 58 39.97 -5.41 -9.99
CA PRO A 58 41.40 -5.14 -10.21
C PRO A 58 42.17 -6.26 -10.93
N HIS A 59 41.52 -7.42 -11.15
CA HIS A 59 42.08 -8.58 -11.85
C HIS A 59 41.78 -8.57 -13.35
N ILE A 60 40.89 -7.68 -13.82
CA ILE A 60 40.49 -7.58 -15.22
C ILE A 60 41.34 -6.49 -15.92
N PRO A 61 41.82 -6.73 -17.16
CA PRO A 61 42.56 -5.73 -17.92
C PRO A 61 41.76 -4.48 -18.25
N LEU A 62 42.46 -3.34 -18.38
CA LEU A 62 41.84 -2.03 -18.65
C LEU A 62 41.01 -1.99 -19.94
N GLU A 63 41.45 -2.70 -20.98
CA GLU A 63 40.73 -2.76 -22.27
C GLU A 63 39.32 -3.33 -22.13
N SER A 64 39.12 -4.31 -21.26
CA SER A 64 37.81 -4.93 -21.04
C SER A 64 36.81 -4.01 -20.32
N PHE A 65 37.29 -2.98 -19.62
CA PHE A 65 36.39 -1.99 -19.00
C PHE A 65 35.75 -1.07 -20.03
N GLU A 66 36.44 -0.79 -21.14
CA GLU A 66 35.88 -0.01 -22.25
C GLU A 66 34.79 -0.79 -22.97
N ASP A 67 35.03 -2.08 -23.25
CA ASP A 67 34.02 -2.97 -23.83
C ASP A 67 32.79 -3.11 -22.92
N ALA A 68 33.01 -3.20 -21.60
CA ALA A 68 31.93 -3.24 -20.63
C ALA A 68 31.11 -1.93 -20.61
N ALA A 69 31.78 -0.78 -20.64
CA ALA A 69 31.12 0.53 -20.70
C ALA A 69 30.34 0.72 -22.02
N GLU A 70 30.87 0.26 -23.15
CA GLU A 70 30.14 0.28 -24.43
C GLU A 70 28.90 -0.61 -24.37
N THR A 71 29.01 -1.80 -23.78
CA THR A 71 27.87 -2.72 -23.62
C THR A 71 26.72 -2.08 -22.83
N ILE A 72 27.02 -1.33 -21.75
CA ILE A 72 26.01 -0.68 -20.92
C ILE A 72 25.35 0.50 -21.64
N THR A 73 26.12 1.27 -22.40
CA THR A 73 25.65 2.50 -23.06
C THR A 73 24.94 2.25 -24.38
N LYS A 74 24.99 1.02 -24.91
CA LYS A 74 24.40 0.66 -26.20
C LYS A 74 23.05 -0.05 -26.06
N PRO A 75 21.94 0.58 -26.50
CA PRO A 75 20.62 -0.05 -26.43
C PRO A 75 20.51 -1.31 -27.32
N GLU A 76 20.00 -2.40 -26.77
CA GLU A 76 19.72 -3.64 -27.52
C GLU A 76 18.33 -3.65 -28.17
N SER A 77 17.43 -2.78 -27.68
CA SER A 77 16.03 -2.71 -28.10
C SER A 77 15.60 -1.26 -28.33
N PRO A 78 14.68 -0.99 -29.27
CA PRO A 78 14.02 0.33 -29.34
C PRO A 78 13.03 0.58 -28.19
N VAL A 79 12.75 -0.45 -27.36
CA VAL A 79 11.81 -0.35 -26.24
C VAL A 79 12.59 -0.17 -24.94
N MET A 80 12.50 1.03 -24.34
CA MET A 80 13.25 1.42 -23.13
C MET A 80 13.18 0.38 -22.00
N ILE A 81 11.99 -0.16 -21.69
CA ILE A 81 11.84 -1.10 -20.56
C ILE A 81 12.59 -2.42 -20.79
N HIS A 82 12.81 -2.84 -22.05
CA HIS A 82 13.62 -4.01 -22.35
C HIS A 82 15.11 -3.74 -22.05
N ASN A 83 15.61 -2.57 -22.44
CA ASN A 83 16.98 -2.17 -22.12
C ASN A 83 17.18 -2.01 -20.61
N ASN A 84 16.18 -1.48 -19.90
CA ASN A 84 16.23 -1.38 -18.44
C ASN A 84 16.31 -2.73 -17.74
N ARG A 85 15.55 -3.73 -18.20
CA ARG A 85 15.67 -5.10 -17.69
C ARG A 85 17.03 -5.72 -18.01
N ALA A 86 17.53 -5.51 -19.24
CA ALA A 86 18.85 -5.99 -19.65
C ALA A 86 19.95 -5.38 -18.77
N PHE A 87 19.91 -4.07 -18.54
CA PHE A 87 20.79 -3.38 -17.61
C PHE A 87 20.70 -3.95 -16.20
N HIS A 88 19.49 -4.11 -15.64
CA HIS A 88 19.32 -4.64 -14.29
C HIS A 88 19.94 -6.04 -14.15
N LYS A 89 19.83 -6.87 -15.19
CA LYS A 89 20.51 -8.17 -15.22
C LYS A 89 22.03 -8.02 -15.17
N LEU A 90 22.61 -7.14 -15.99
CA LEU A 90 24.05 -6.85 -15.98
C LEU A 90 24.51 -6.26 -14.63
N LEU A 91 23.65 -5.46 -13.96
CA LEU A 91 23.91 -4.94 -12.63
C LEU A 91 24.09 -6.06 -11.60
N LEU A 92 23.26 -7.10 -11.68
CA LEU A 92 23.28 -8.23 -10.72
C LEU A 92 24.32 -9.31 -11.05
N GLU A 93 24.57 -9.56 -12.34
CA GLU A 93 25.40 -10.67 -12.82
C GLU A 93 26.80 -10.24 -13.27
N GLY A 94 27.03 -8.94 -13.48
CA GLY A 94 28.22 -8.41 -14.12
C GLY A 94 28.14 -8.49 -15.65
N VAL A 95 28.96 -7.67 -16.32
CA VAL A 95 29.09 -7.67 -17.78
C VAL A 95 30.08 -8.76 -18.20
N PRO A 96 29.67 -9.75 -19.01
CA PRO A 96 30.59 -10.78 -19.46
C PRO A 96 31.64 -10.17 -20.40
N VAL A 97 32.91 -10.48 -20.16
CA VAL A 97 34.04 -10.03 -20.98
C VAL A 97 34.95 -11.19 -21.32
N GLU A 98 35.61 -11.09 -22.47
CA GLU A 98 36.67 -12.00 -22.88
C GLU A 98 37.97 -11.21 -23.05
N PHE A 99 39.04 -11.67 -22.42
CA PHE A 99 40.35 -11.02 -22.54
C PHE A 99 41.48 -12.05 -22.58
N ARG A 100 42.62 -11.61 -23.11
CA ARG A 100 43.80 -12.46 -23.27
C ARG A 100 44.69 -12.38 -22.03
N ASP A 101 44.95 -13.52 -21.40
CA ASP A 101 45.95 -13.66 -20.34
C ASP A 101 47.11 -14.52 -20.86
N GLY A 102 48.15 -13.85 -21.36
CA GLY A 102 49.27 -14.50 -22.06
C GLY A 102 48.84 -15.10 -23.40
N ASP A 103 48.86 -16.43 -23.50
CA ASP A 103 48.43 -17.17 -24.69
C ASP A 103 47.02 -17.78 -24.59
N GLU A 104 46.34 -17.61 -23.45
CA GLU A 104 45.00 -18.14 -23.21
C GLU A 104 43.95 -17.02 -23.31
N ILE A 105 42.78 -17.35 -23.86
CA ILE A 105 41.58 -16.51 -23.78
C ILE A 105 40.84 -16.89 -22.51
N ARG A 106 40.60 -15.92 -21.63
CA ARG A 106 39.80 -16.08 -20.42
C ARG A 106 38.48 -15.33 -20.57
N THR A 107 37.43 -15.91 -20.02
CA THR A 107 36.10 -15.31 -19.90
C THR A 107 35.84 -15.00 -18.43
N ASP A 108 35.47 -13.77 -18.12
CA ASP A 108 35.16 -13.33 -16.74
C ASP A 108 33.99 -12.33 -16.73
N GLN A 109 33.63 -11.82 -15.55
CA GLN A 109 32.55 -10.85 -15.35
C GLN A 109 33.08 -9.54 -14.76
N VAL A 110 32.79 -8.42 -15.41
CA VAL A 110 33.03 -7.07 -14.87
C VAL A 110 31.82 -6.66 -14.02
N PHE A 111 31.99 -6.58 -12.71
CA PHE A 111 30.94 -6.11 -11.81
C PHE A 111 30.85 -4.59 -11.80
N LEU A 112 29.62 -4.07 -11.94
CA LEU A 112 29.33 -2.63 -11.99
C LEU A 112 29.24 -1.99 -10.60
N ILE A 113 28.87 -2.78 -9.60
CA ILE A 113 28.70 -2.38 -8.20
C ILE A 113 29.31 -3.46 -7.31
N ASP A 114 30.08 -3.07 -6.30
CA ASP A 114 30.50 -3.96 -5.22
C ASP A 114 29.44 -3.98 -4.12
N PHE A 115 28.49 -4.92 -4.21
CA PHE A 115 27.43 -5.10 -3.22
C PHE A 115 27.92 -5.60 -1.85
N HIS A 116 29.19 -6.02 -1.74
CA HIS A 116 29.75 -6.54 -0.50
C HIS A 116 30.53 -5.48 0.29
N ASN A 117 31.00 -4.44 -0.38
CA ASN A 117 31.75 -3.36 0.24
C ASN A 117 31.28 -1.99 -0.27
N VAL A 118 30.46 -1.31 0.54
CA VAL A 118 29.88 0.00 0.23
C VAL A 118 30.95 1.02 -0.17
N GLU A 119 32.08 1.06 0.54
CA GLU A 119 33.17 2.03 0.34
C GLU A 119 33.98 1.81 -0.95
N ARG A 120 33.75 0.68 -1.64
CA ARG A 120 34.32 0.45 -2.97
C ARG A 120 33.52 1.11 -4.08
N ASN A 121 32.29 1.51 -3.80
CA ASN A 121 31.45 2.26 -4.74
C ASN A 121 31.59 3.77 -4.51
N GLU A 122 31.31 4.51 -5.55
CA GLU A 122 31.19 5.97 -5.56
C GLU A 122 29.71 6.34 -5.63
N PHE A 123 29.30 7.28 -4.77
CA PHE A 123 27.92 7.76 -4.68
C PHE A 123 27.90 9.26 -4.95
N LEU A 124 27.17 9.68 -5.97
CA LEU A 124 27.14 11.07 -6.42
C LEU A 124 25.70 11.53 -6.59
N VAL A 125 25.38 12.72 -6.09
CA VAL A 125 24.12 13.41 -6.39
C VAL A 125 24.39 14.62 -7.27
N VAL A 126 23.65 14.74 -8.36
CA VAL A 126 23.79 15.83 -9.33
C VAL A 126 22.46 16.54 -9.47
N ASN A 127 22.42 17.84 -9.21
CA ASN A 127 21.24 18.65 -9.52
C ASN A 127 21.33 19.27 -10.92
N GLN A 128 20.18 19.59 -11.51
CA GLN A 128 20.09 20.36 -12.76
C GLN A 128 20.81 19.68 -13.95
N PHE A 129 20.75 18.33 -14.01
CA PHE A 129 21.49 17.51 -14.98
C PHE A 129 20.88 17.60 -16.40
N THR A 130 21.40 18.51 -17.23
CA THR A 130 20.82 18.73 -18.57
C THR A 130 21.16 17.59 -19.53
N VAL A 131 20.14 17.11 -20.27
CA VAL A 131 20.20 16.03 -21.26
C VAL A 131 19.51 16.46 -22.56
N ALA A 132 20.05 16.05 -23.71
CA ALA A 132 19.48 16.31 -25.02
C ALA A 132 18.21 15.47 -25.24
N GLY A 133 17.05 16.11 -25.18
CA GLY A 133 15.77 15.46 -25.50
C GLY A 133 15.44 15.49 -26.99
N THR A 134 14.54 14.60 -27.42
CA THR A 134 14.10 14.48 -28.83
C THR A 134 13.49 15.76 -29.40
N LYS A 135 12.95 16.66 -28.55
CA LYS A 135 12.37 17.95 -28.96
C LYS A 135 13.18 19.15 -28.48
N GLN A 136 13.66 19.11 -27.25
CA GLN A 136 14.42 20.18 -26.61
C GLN A 136 15.29 19.64 -25.48
N LEU A 137 16.22 20.44 -24.98
CA LEU A 137 16.97 20.10 -23.76
C LEU A 137 16.00 19.88 -22.59
N ARG A 138 16.23 18.80 -21.86
CA ARG A 138 15.51 18.45 -20.64
C ARG A 138 16.47 18.49 -19.47
N ARG A 139 15.97 18.85 -18.30
CA ARG A 139 16.78 19.06 -17.11
C ARG A 139 16.01 18.54 -15.90
N PRO A 140 16.25 17.28 -15.51
CA PRO A 140 15.76 16.77 -14.25
C PRO A 140 16.34 17.52 -13.07
N ASP A 141 15.57 17.61 -11.99
CA ASP A 141 15.95 18.42 -10.82
C ASP A 141 17.14 17.79 -10.11
N ILE A 142 17.06 16.48 -9.79
CA ILE A 142 18.15 15.74 -9.15
C ILE A 142 18.28 14.34 -9.78
N VAL A 143 19.51 13.93 -10.09
CA VAL A 143 19.88 12.59 -10.53
C VAL A 143 20.88 11.98 -9.56
N VAL A 144 20.59 10.75 -9.10
CA VAL A 144 21.44 9.99 -8.18
C VAL A 144 22.23 8.97 -8.97
N PHE A 145 23.56 9.03 -8.83
CA PHE A 145 24.51 8.17 -9.51
C PHE A 145 25.20 7.20 -8.54
N ILE A 146 25.47 5.99 -9.03
CA ILE A 146 26.42 5.06 -8.42
C ILE A 146 27.45 4.68 -9.48
N ASN A 147 28.73 4.87 -9.20
CA ASN A 147 29.82 4.53 -10.12
C ASN A 147 29.63 5.16 -11.53
N GLY A 148 29.10 6.38 -11.60
CA GLY A 148 28.82 7.07 -12.86
C GLY A 148 27.55 6.61 -13.63
N LEU A 149 26.79 5.65 -13.10
CA LEU A 149 25.53 5.17 -13.67
C LEU A 149 24.33 5.94 -13.06
N PRO A 150 23.37 6.47 -13.85
CA PRO A 150 22.21 7.20 -13.33
C PRO A 150 21.14 6.23 -12.78
N ILE A 151 21.18 5.97 -11.47
CA ILE A 151 20.35 4.97 -10.81
C ILE A 151 18.96 5.50 -10.45
N SER A 152 18.83 6.80 -10.13
CA SER A 152 17.52 7.37 -9.78
C SER A 152 17.36 8.80 -10.27
N VAL A 153 16.11 9.19 -10.57
CA VAL A 153 15.71 10.55 -10.92
C VAL A 153 14.67 11.02 -9.91
N ILE A 154 14.89 12.20 -9.36
CA ILE A 154 14.04 12.85 -8.36
C ILE A 154 13.53 14.16 -8.96
N GLU A 155 12.21 14.29 -9.03
CA GLU A 155 11.54 15.52 -9.47
C GLU A 155 10.87 16.21 -8.29
N LEU A 156 11.18 17.49 -8.14
CA LEU A 156 10.71 18.36 -7.07
C LEU A 156 9.63 19.30 -7.60
N LYS A 157 8.76 19.76 -6.71
CA LYS A 157 7.78 20.82 -6.98
C LYS A 157 7.76 21.80 -5.83
N ASN A 158 7.47 23.05 -6.15
CA ASN A 158 7.36 24.11 -5.16
C ASN A 158 6.26 23.83 -4.11
N PRO A 159 6.62 23.64 -2.82
CA PRO A 159 5.63 23.45 -1.75
C PRO A 159 4.73 24.67 -1.50
N ALA A 160 5.09 25.84 -2.04
CA ALA A 160 4.32 27.08 -1.91
C ALA A 160 3.22 27.24 -2.98
N ASP A 161 3.21 26.43 -4.03
CA ASP A 161 2.17 26.49 -5.07
C ASP A 161 0.97 25.63 -4.65
N ILE A 162 -0.13 26.30 -4.27
CA ILE A 162 -1.41 25.67 -3.89
C ILE A 162 -2.07 24.84 -5.01
N HIS A 163 -1.60 25.00 -6.25
CA HIS A 163 -2.04 24.22 -7.41
C HIS A 163 -1.02 23.18 -7.85
N ALA A 164 0.18 23.15 -7.25
CA ALA A 164 1.15 22.08 -7.49
C ALA A 164 0.78 20.87 -6.63
N ASP A 165 0.64 19.73 -7.31
CA ASP A 165 0.55 18.42 -6.69
C ASP A 165 1.79 17.65 -7.13
N ILE A 166 2.31 16.76 -6.29
CA ILE A 166 3.42 15.85 -6.62
C ILE A 166 3.17 15.09 -7.93
N TRP A 167 1.91 14.94 -8.34
CA TRP A 167 1.56 14.31 -9.62
C TRP A 167 1.95 15.12 -10.85
N LYS A 168 2.20 16.44 -10.73
CA LYS A 168 2.83 17.21 -11.81
C LYS A 168 4.29 16.80 -12.01
N ALA A 169 5.02 16.52 -10.93
CA ALA A 169 6.36 15.92 -11.02
C ALA A 169 6.29 14.52 -11.66
N TYR A 170 5.28 13.72 -11.33
CA TYR A 170 5.04 12.45 -12.03
C TYR A 170 4.81 12.63 -13.54
N ASP A 171 4.00 13.61 -13.95
CA ASP A 171 3.71 13.88 -15.36
C ASP A 171 4.97 14.40 -16.10
N GLN A 172 5.84 15.14 -15.40
CA GLN A 172 7.17 15.54 -15.88
C GLN A 172 8.09 14.33 -16.09
N LEU A 173 8.11 13.37 -15.16
CA LEU A 173 8.82 12.10 -15.35
C LEU A 173 8.28 11.32 -16.56
N GLN A 174 6.97 11.32 -16.83
CA GLN A 174 6.45 10.66 -18.04
C GLN A 174 6.98 11.33 -19.31
N THR A 175 7.02 12.67 -19.33
CA THR A 175 7.61 13.44 -20.43
C THR A 175 9.07 13.08 -20.64
N TYR A 176 9.84 12.91 -19.55
CA TYR A 176 11.25 12.54 -19.64
C TYR A 176 11.45 11.12 -20.16
N LYS A 177 10.61 10.16 -19.77
CA LYS A 177 10.68 8.79 -20.32
C LYS A 177 10.48 8.78 -21.85
N GLU A 178 9.69 9.70 -22.39
CA GLU A 178 9.46 9.83 -23.83
C GLU A 178 10.59 10.57 -24.55
N GLU A 179 11.15 11.63 -23.94
CA GLU A 179 12.07 12.54 -24.64
C GLU A 179 13.56 12.28 -24.35
N ILE A 180 13.90 11.70 -23.20
CA ILE A 180 15.27 11.38 -22.77
C ILE A 180 15.33 9.93 -22.24
N SER A 181 14.81 8.98 -23.03
CA SER A 181 14.69 7.56 -22.64
C SER A 181 16.01 6.92 -22.21
N ASP A 182 17.13 7.37 -22.77
CA ASP A 182 18.45 6.81 -22.49
C ASP A 182 18.86 7.01 -21.01
N LEU A 183 18.43 8.11 -20.38
CA LEU A 183 18.63 8.35 -18.95
C LEU A 183 17.98 7.26 -18.08
N PHE A 184 16.88 6.67 -18.56
CA PHE A 184 16.11 5.68 -17.82
C PHE A 184 16.52 4.23 -18.10
N VAL A 185 17.52 3.99 -18.95
CA VAL A 185 18.06 2.65 -19.16
C VAL A 185 18.67 2.12 -17.86
N CYS A 186 19.43 2.94 -17.13
CA CYS A 186 20.02 2.54 -15.84
C CYS A 186 19.09 2.76 -14.62
N ASN A 187 17.88 3.30 -14.83
CA ASN A 187 17.03 3.73 -13.73
C ASN A 187 16.46 2.56 -12.92
N GLU A 188 16.65 2.59 -11.62
CA GLU A 188 16.16 1.57 -10.69
C GLU A 188 14.97 2.03 -9.86
N ALA A 189 14.89 3.33 -9.55
CA ALA A 189 13.76 3.95 -8.86
C ALA A 189 13.52 5.39 -9.31
N LEU A 190 12.28 5.85 -9.16
CA LEU A 190 11.84 7.22 -9.43
C LEU A 190 11.28 7.84 -8.16
N VAL A 191 11.53 9.13 -7.95
CA VAL A 191 10.99 9.88 -6.82
C VAL A 191 10.26 11.13 -7.30
N VAL A 192 9.09 11.39 -6.72
CA VAL A 192 8.36 12.65 -6.90
C VAL A 192 8.11 13.26 -5.53
N SER A 193 8.33 14.57 -5.40
CA SER A 193 8.16 15.22 -4.10
C SER A 193 7.90 16.72 -4.19
N ASP A 194 7.21 17.26 -3.18
CA ASP A 194 7.15 18.68 -2.84
C ASP A 194 7.86 18.97 -1.49
N GLY A 195 8.67 18.02 -1.02
CA GLY A 195 9.32 18.01 0.30
C GLY A 195 8.43 17.39 1.37
N LEU A 196 7.24 17.96 1.59
CA LEU A 196 6.29 17.48 2.62
C LEU A 196 5.78 16.08 2.28
N THR A 197 5.46 15.86 1.02
CA THR A 197 5.03 14.58 0.45
C THR A 197 6.13 14.05 -0.45
N ALA A 198 6.50 12.78 -0.30
CA ALA A 198 7.45 12.12 -1.19
C ALA A 198 6.98 10.71 -1.53
N ARG A 199 7.07 10.33 -2.81
CA ARG A 199 6.68 8.99 -3.27
C ARG A 199 7.74 8.37 -4.15
N ILE A 200 7.94 7.07 -3.98
CA ILE A 200 8.89 6.26 -4.73
C ILE A 200 8.10 5.29 -5.63
N GLY A 201 8.48 5.19 -6.89
CA GLY A 201 7.86 4.28 -7.86
C GLY A 201 8.87 3.64 -8.80
N SER A 202 8.48 2.54 -9.44
CA SER A 202 9.27 1.90 -10.49
C SER A 202 9.11 2.64 -11.83
N LEU A 203 9.96 2.29 -12.79
CA LEU A 203 9.93 2.86 -14.15
C LEU A 203 8.56 2.70 -14.84
N THR A 204 7.83 1.61 -14.59
CA THR A 204 6.50 1.34 -15.17
C THR A 204 5.35 1.57 -14.20
N ALA A 205 5.59 2.10 -13.00
CA ALA A 205 4.55 2.35 -12.02
C ALA A 205 3.63 3.49 -12.47
N ASN A 206 2.32 3.30 -12.30
CA ASN A 206 1.32 4.37 -12.36
C ASN A 206 1.27 5.13 -11.01
N LYS A 207 0.51 6.24 -10.96
CA LYS A 207 0.39 7.11 -9.76
C LYS A 207 0.03 6.30 -8.50
N GLU A 208 -0.86 5.32 -8.61
CA GLU A 208 -1.29 4.47 -7.50
C GLU A 208 -0.22 3.52 -6.96
N ARG A 209 0.89 3.35 -7.69
CA ARG A 209 2.03 2.49 -7.29
C ARG A 209 3.26 3.29 -6.88
N PHE A 210 3.14 4.61 -6.82
CA PHE A 210 4.12 5.49 -6.16
C PHE A 210 3.80 5.53 -4.66
N MET A 211 4.63 4.88 -3.85
CA MET A 211 4.40 4.61 -2.43
C MET A 211 5.23 5.51 -1.52
N PRO A 212 4.77 5.85 -0.30
CA PRO A 212 5.58 6.56 0.67
C PRO A 212 6.71 5.68 1.21
N TRP A 213 7.81 6.31 1.61
CA TRP A 213 8.87 5.68 2.40
C TRP A 213 8.81 6.21 3.84
N ARG A 214 8.52 5.33 4.81
CA ARG A 214 8.17 5.75 6.18
C ARG A 214 9.30 5.64 7.20
N THR A 215 10.37 4.94 6.85
CA THR A 215 11.41 4.47 7.78
C THR A 215 12.79 4.98 7.38
N ILE A 216 13.73 5.01 8.34
CA ILE A 216 15.16 5.28 8.05
C ILE A 216 15.94 3.97 8.09
N ARG A 217 16.30 3.45 9.27
CA ARG A 217 17.18 2.27 9.36
C ARG A 217 16.45 0.93 9.30
N ASN A 218 15.27 0.88 9.89
CA ASN A 218 14.48 -0.35 10.06
C ASN A 218 12.97 -0.07 10.19
N GLU A 219 12.16 -1.12 10.27
CA GLU A 219 10.70 -1.05 10.33
C GLU A 219 10.17 -0.19 11.48
N ASP A 220 10.88 -0.12 12.62
CA ASP A 220 10.48 0.65 13.80
C ASP A 220 11.03 2.08 13.84
N ASP A 221 12.02 2.37 13.00
CA ASP A 221 12.65 3.68 12.88
C ASP A 221 11.81 4.60 12.00
N LYS A 222 10.62 4.97 12.50
CA LYS A 222 9.61 5.84 11.86
C LYS A 222 9.59 7.23 12.51
N PRO A 223 10.63 8.07 12.39
CA PRO A 223 10.65 9.39 13.04
C PRO A 223 9.56 10.30 12.47
N LEU A 224 9.03 11.16 13.35
CA LEU A 224 8.16 12.27 12.97
C LEU A 224 9.05 13.40 12.45
N LEU A 225 9.23 13.44 11.13
CA LEU A 225 9.93 14.50 10.42
C LEU A 225 8.93 15.35 9.66
N GLU A 226 9.24 16.63 9.49
CA GLU A 226 8.43 17.58 8.72
C GLU A 226 8.35 17.16 7.24
N TYR A 227 9.47 16.72 6.66
CA TYR A 227 9.57 16.34 5.26
C TYR A 227 9.59 14.83 5.09
N GLU A 228 8.65 14.28 4.31
CA GLU A 228 8.73 12.88 3.88
C GLU A 228 9.95 12.64 2.98
N LEU A 229 10.37 13.66 2.22
CA LEU A 229 11.57 13.58 1.37
C LEU A 229 12.84 13.27 2.19
N GLU A 230 12.93 13.79 3.42
CA GLU A 230 14.07 13.51 4.30
C GLU A 230 14.17 12.01 4.64
N LYS A 231 13.03 11.32 4.79
CA LYS A 231 12.99 9.86 5.04
C LYS A 231 13.40 9.09 3.79
N VAL A 232 13.05 9.57 2.61
CA VAL A 232 13.49 8.98 1.34
C VAL A 232 15.01 9.09 1.23
N VAL A 233 15.59 10.28 1.45
CA VAL A 233 17.04 10.47 1.36
C VAL A 233 17.80 9.69 2.44
N LYS A 234 17.40 9.79 3.70
CA LYS A 234 18.11 9.14 4.81
C LYS A 234 17.83 7.63 4.93
N GLY A 235 16.72 7.15 4.37
CA GLY A 235 16.30 5.75 4.46
C GLY A 235 16.51 5.00 3.15
N PHE A 236 15.78 5.36 2.10
CA PHE A 236 15.86 4.67 0.81
C PHE A 236 17.22 4.86 0.13
N PHE A 237 17.77 6.07 0.17
CA PHE A 237 19.09 6.39 -0.41
C PHE A 237 20.26 6.23 0.58
N ASP A 238 20.05 5.64 1.76
CA ASP A 238 21.20 5.23 2.59
C ASP A 238 22.09 4.28 1.77
N ARG A 239 23.41 4.52 1.79
CA ARG A 239 24.36 3.84 0.88
C ARG A 239 24.32 2.31 1.04
N GLU A 240 24.19 1.79 2.25
CA GLU A 240 24.10 0.34 2.48
C GLU A 240 22.72 -0.19 2.09
N LEU A 241 21.67 0.51 2.51
CA LEU A 241 20.29 0.09 2.24
C LEU A 241 19.97 0.10 0.75
N LEU A 242 20.45 1.09 0.01
CA LEU A 242 20.27 1.20 -1.42
C LEU A 242 20.93 0.05 -2.16
N LEU A 243 22.18 -0.30 -1.84
CA LEU A 243 22.84 -1.45 -2.45
C LEU A 243 22.10 -2.76 -2.16
N ASP A 244 21.61 -2.94 -0.92
CA ASP A 244 20.78 -4.09 -0.57
C ASP A 244 19.45 -4.10 -1.35
N TYR A 245 18.85 -2.93 -1.55
CA TYR A 245 17.62 -2.74 -2.30
C TYR A 245 17.79 -3.13 -3.77
N LEU A 246 18.78 -2.55 -4.44
CA LEU A 246 19.09 -2.80 -5.85
C LEU A 246 19.34 -4.28 -6.13
N ARG A 247 19.96 -4.99 -5.19
CA ARG A 247 20.33 -6.40 -5.38
C ARG A 247 19.15 -7.37 -5.27
N TYR A 248 18.13 -7.07 -4.45
CA TYR A 248 17.13 -8.07 -4.06
C TYR A 248 15.66 -7.66 -4.19
N PHE A 249 15.37 -6.39 -4.47
CA PHE A 249 14.02 -5.83 -4.29
C PHE A 249 13.41 -5.23 -5.57
N ILE A 250 13.96 -5.60 -6.72
CA ILE A 250 13.50 -5.20 -8.04
C ILE A 250 13.13 -6.45 -8.83
N LEU A 251 11.95 -6.43 -9.44
CA LEU A 251 11.36 -7.57 -10.14
C LEU A 251 10.82 -7.14 -11.50
N PHE A 252 10.93 -8.04 -12.48
CA PHE A 252 10.31 -7.90 -13.80
C PHE A 252 9.30 -9.01 -14.03
N GLU A 253 8.12 -8.65 -14.54
CA GLU A 253 7.03 -9.59 -14.81
C GLU A 253 6.45 -9.31 -16.20
N LEU A 254 6.00 -10.37 -16.89
CA LEU A 254 5.24 -10.24 -18.12
C LEU A 254 3.74 -10.32 -17.80
N ASP A 255 3.00 -9.25 -18.08
CA ASP A 255 1.55 -9.18 -17.91
C ASP A 255 0.86 -8.93 -19.25
N ASP A 256 0.09 -9.90 -19.73
CA ASP A 256 -0.58 -9.88 -21.05
C ASP A 256 0.37 -9.48 -22.21
N GLY A 257 1.65 -9.84 -22.12
CA GLY A 257 2.69 -9.53 -23.11
C GLY A 257 3.44 -8.20 -22.89
N ASN A 258 3.05 -7.41 -21.89
CA ASN A 258 3.76 -6.19 -21.51
C ASN A 258 4.74 -6.47 -20.37
N LEU A 259 5.96 -5.94 -20.48
CA LEU A 259 6.95 -6.03 -19.42
C LEU A 259 6.69 -4.97 -18.35
N ILE A 260 6.48 -5.40 -17.11
CA ILE A 260 6.24 -4.55 -15.94
C ILE A 260 7.42 -4.67 -14.97
N LYS A 261 7.97 -3.53 -14.56
CA LYS A 261 8.93 -3.42 -13.46
C LYS A 261 8.20 -3.16 -12.15
N LYS A 262 8.51 -3.92 -11.11
CA LYS A 262 8.01 -3.74 -9.75
C LYS A 262 9.20 -3.56 -8.80
N ILE A 263 9.02 -2.70 -7.81
CA ILE A 263 10.00 -2.48 -6.74
C ILE A 263 9.29 -2.65 -5.39
N ALA A 264 10.02 -3.08 -4.36
CA ALA A 264 9.43 -3.39 -3.06
C ALA A 264 9.09 -2.14 -2.22
N GLY A 265 7.96 -2.15 -1.52
CA GLY A 265 7.66 -1.12 -0.51
C GLY A 265 8.58 -1.22 0.72
N TYR A 266 8.67 -0.15 1.52
CA TYR A 266 9.55 -0.12 2.70
C TYR A 266 9.24 -1.26 3.69
N HIS A 267 7.95 -1.61 3.87
CA HIS A 267 7.52 -2.72 4.72
C HIS A 267 8.06 -4.06 4.21
N GLN A 268 8.04 -4.27 2.89
CA GLN A 268 8.59 -5.47 2.27
C GLN A 268 10.11 -5.51 2.39
N PHE A 269 10.79 -4.37 2.18
CA PHE A 269 12.23 -4.25 2.30
C PHE A 269 12.73 -4.62 3.69
N HIS A 270 12.19 -3.98 4.72
CA HIS A 270 12.62 -4.23 6.09
C HIS A 270 12.18 -5.61 6.61
N ALA A 271 10.97 -6.07 6.27
CA ALA A 271 10.49 -7.41 6.63
C ALA A 271 11.41 -8.51 6.10
N VAL A 272 11.84 -8.41 4.83
CA VAL A 272 12.73 -9.42 4.21
C VAL A 272 14.11 -9.42 4.85
N ARG A 273 14.69 -8.23 5.08
CA ARG A 273 16.01 -8.14 5.73
C ARG A 273 16.01 -8.79 7.11
N GLU A 274 14.95 -8.58 7.88
CA GLU A 274 14.80 -9.20 9.19
C GLU A 274 14.48 -10.70 9.09
N ALA A 275 13.56 -11.10 8.21
CA ALA A 275 13.21 -12.49 7.99
C ALA A 275 14.42 -13.34 7.59
N VAL A 276 15.29 -12.84 6.71
CA VAL A 276 16.54 -13.52 6.36
C VAL A 276 17.45 -13.64 7.58
N ARG A 277 17.68 -12.55 8.33
CA ARG A 277 18.50 -12.56 9.55
C ARG A 277 18.01 -13.61 10.56
N VAL A 278 16.71 -13.60 10.84
CA VAL A 278 16.05 -14.56 11.74
C VAL A 278 16.18 -16.00 11.22
N THR A 279 16.03 -16.21 9.91
CA THR A 279 16.19 -17.53 9.29
C THR A 279 17.62 -18.06 9.43
N LEU A 280 18.63 -17.21 9.28
CA LEU A 280 20.03 -17.60 9.47
C LEU A 280 20.27 -18.08 10.90
N ILE A 281 19.77 -17.34 11.90
CA ILE A 281 19.87 -17.73 13.32
C ILE A 281 19.12 -19.04 13.57
N ALA A 282 17.85 -19.12 13.16
CA ALA A 282 17.03 -20.31 13.38
C ALA A 282 17.59 -21.57 12.72
N SER A 283 18.31 -21.41 11.60
CA SER A 283 18.92 -22.51 10.82
C SER A 283 20.32 -22.90 11.32
N ALA A 284 20.95 -22.04 12.11
CA ALA A 284 22.31 -22.23 12.62
C ALA A 284 22.48 -23.51 13.46
N PRO A 285 23.69 -24.11 13.48
CA PRO A 285 24.09 -25.02 14.55
C PRO A 285 24.12 -24.27 15.89
N ALA A 286 23.69 -24.91 16.98
CA ALA A 286 23.37 -24.31 18.29
C ALA A 286 24.51 -23.56 19.04
N GLN A 287 25.67 -23.29 18.42
CA GLN A 287 26.87 -22.76 19.10
C GLN A 287 27.64 -21.66 18.33
N LYS A 288 27.10 -21.05 17.26
CA LYS A 288 27.98 -20.31 16.32
C LYS A 288 27.47 -19.00 15.69
N PHE A 289 26.59 -18.23 16.33
CA PHE A 289 26.15 -16.95 15.74
C PHE A 289 26.15 -15.79 16.74
N GLU A 290 27.02 -14.83 16.50
CA GLU A 290 26.86 -13.44 16.95
C GLU A 290 26.36 -12.64 15.74
N ILE A 291 25.11 -12.19 15.76
CA ILE A 291 24.62 -11.16 14.84
C ILE A 291 24.38 -9.91 15.71
N SER A 292 25.18 -8.86 15.50
CA SER A 292 25.19 -7.67 16.35
C SER A 292 24.14 -6.62 15.99
N ASP A 293 23.56 -6.69 14.79
CA ASP A 293 22.64 -5.65 14.31
C ASP A 293 21.18 -6.04 14.49
N GLN A 294 20.50 -5.35 15.42
CA GLN A 294 19.06 -5.43 15.59
C GLN A 294 18.35 -4.69 14.45
N ARG A 295 17.46 -5.37 13.70
CA ARG A 295 16.76 -4.79 12.53
C ARG A 295 15.23 -4.77 12.63
N ALA A 296 14.64 -5.28 13.71
CA ALA A 296 13.21 -5.10 14.04
C ALA A 296 12.94 -5.38 15.53
N THR A 297 11.73 -5.05 16.01
CA THR A 297 11.34 -5.27 17.41
C THR A 297 10.92 -6.70 17.71
N TYR A 298 10.35 -7.44 16.75
CA TYR A 298 9.76 -8.75 17.03
C TYR A 298 10.76 -9.91 16.91
N GLY A 299 11.74 -9.84 15.99
CA GLY A 299 12.75 -10.89 15.78
C GLY A 299 13.86 -10.97 16.85
N LYS A 300 13.69 -10.37 18.04
CA LYS A 300 14.73 -10.26 19.08
C LYS A 300 15.02 -11.56 19.83
N GLU A 301 14.08 -12.49 19.89
CA GLU A 301 14.13 -13.66 20.80
C GLU A 301 14.47 -14.98 20.09
N VAL A 302 14.96 -14.92 18.86
CA VAL A 302 15.20 -16.12 18.05
C VAL A 302 16.44 -16.86 18.55
N GLN A 303 16.26 -18.12 18.94
CA GLN A 303 17.35 -18.96 19.42
C GLN A 303 18.05 -19.69 18.26
N PRO A 304 19.40 -19.74 18.26
CA PRO A 304 20.16 -20.55 17.30
C PRO A 304 19.69 -22.01 17.22
N GLY A 305 19.41 -22.51 16.02
CA GLY A 305 18.98 -23.89 15.81
C GLY A 305 17.54 -24.20 16.22
N SER A 306 16.74 -23.20 16.61
CA SER A 306 15.33 -23.37 16.99
C SER A 306 14.44 -23.88 15.86
N ARG A 307 14.86 -23.74 14.59
CA ARG A 307 14.07 -24.03 13.39
C ARG A 307 12.80 -23.19 13.23
N LYS A 308 12.70 -22.11 14.01
CA LYS A 308 11.58 -21.17 14.07
C LYS A 308 12.01 -19.84 13.48
N ALA A 309 11.72 -19.64 12.19
CA ALA A 309 12.13 -18.44 11.46
C ALA A 309 11.09 -17.30 11.50
N GLY A 310 10.08 -17.44 12.36
CA GLY A 310 9.07 -16.47 12.73
C GLY A 310 7.94 -16.31 11.72
N VAL A 311 7.10 -15.29 11.94
CA VAL A 311 5.93 -14.98 11.10
C VAL A 311 5.99 -13.55 10.58
N VAL A 312 5.77 -13.37 9.27
CA VAL A 312 5.55 -12.08 8.63
C VAL A 312 4.05 -11.87 8.43
N TRP A 313 3.47 -10.90 9.14
CA TRP A 313 2.07 -10.53 8.98
C TRP A 313 1.97 -9.27 8.14
N HIS A 314 1.59 -9.43 6.88
CA HIS A 314 1.41 -8.36 5.92
C HIS A 314 -0.04 -8.38 5.44
N THR A 315 -0.81 -7.32 5.64
CA THR A 315 -2.24 -7.33 5.34
C THR A 315 -2.56 -7.73 3.89
N GLN A 316 -3.73 -8.32 3.67
CA GLN A 316 -4.16 -8.70 2.33
C GLN A 316 -4.31 -7.47 1.44
N GLY A 317 -3.51 -7.38 0.37
CA GLY A 317 -3.38 -6.12 -0.36
C GLY A 317 -1.94 -5.71 -0.61
N SER A 318 -1.11 -5.92 0.40
CA SER A 318 0.21 -5.30 0.56
C SER A 318 1.35 -5.93 -0.25
N GLY A 319 1.05 -6.91 -1.11
CA GLY A 319 2.05 -7.57 -1.97
C GLY A 319 2.88 -8.68 -1.31
N LYS A 320 2.29 -9.51 -0.43
CA LYS A 320 2.97 -10.64 0.24
C LYS A 320 3.81 -11.53 -0.69
N SER A 321 3.32 -11.81 -1.90
CA SER A 321 4.04 -12.65 -2.87
C SER A 321 5.37 -12.05 -3.30
N ILE A 322 5.46 -10.72 -3.43
CA ILE A 322 6.71 -9.98 -3.68
C ILE A 322 7.65 -10.16 -2.48
N THR A 323 7.12 -10.02 -1.26
CA THR A 323 7.91 -10.23 -0.02
C THR A 323 8.50 -11.64 0.01
N MET A 324 7.74 -12.68 -0.34
CA MET A 324 8.22 -14.06 -0.40
C MET A 324 9.30 -14.26 -1.47
N CYS A 325 9.14 -13.66 -2.66
CA CYS A 325 10.14 -13.75 -3.73
C CYS A 325 11.46 -13.07 -3.32
N CYS A 326 11.39 -11.86 -2.76
CA CYS A 326 12.55 -11.11 -2.27
C CYS A 326 13.25 -11.88 -1.13
N TYR A 327 12.47 -12.45 -0.20
CA TYR A 327 12.99 -13.32 0.86
C TYR A 327 13.72 -14.54 0.29
N ALA A 328 13.10 -15.28 -0.64
CA ALA A 328 13.73 -16.44 -1.26
C ALA A 328 15.00 -16.08 -2.02
N GLY A 329 14.97 -15.02 -2.84
CA GLY A 329 16.10 -14.53 -3.61
C GLY A 329 17.28 -14.11 -2.74
N LYS A 330 17.01 -13.34 -1.67
CA LYS A 330 18.04 -12.92 -0.71
C LYS A 330 18.60 -14.11 0.07
N LEU A 331 17.74 -15.02 0.53
CA LEU A 331 18.14 -16.20 1.31
C LEU A 331 19.00 -17.20 0.52
N LEU A 332 18.65 -17.47 -0.74
CA LEU A 332 19.42 -18.35 -1.64
C LEU A 332 20.85 -17.85 -1.86
N GLN A 333 21.05 -16.53 -1.74
CA GLN A 333 22.33 -15.86 -1.91
C GLN A 333 23.09 -15.63 -0.60
N GLN A 334 22.62 -16.18 0.54
CA GLN A 334 23.37 -16.15 1.81
C GLN A 334 24.38 -17.30 1.87
N PRO A 335 25.70 -17.03 1.95
CA PRO A 335 26.73 -18.07 2.04
C PRO A 335 26.51 -19.04 3.21
N GLU A 336 26.00 -18.54 4.34
CA GLU A 336 25.74 -19.28 5.58
C GLU A 336 24.73 -20.41 5.37
N MET A 337 23.84 -20.28 4.38
CA MET A 337 22.82 -21.27 4.07
C MET A 337 23.30 -22.39 3.14
N ASN A 338 24.52 -22.30 2.60
CA ASN A 338 25.14 -23.33 1.75
C ASN A 338 24.19 -23.83 0.63
N ASN A 339 23.69 -22.90 -0.21
CA ASN A 339 22.73 -23.18 -1.28
C ASN A 339 21.48 -23.96 -0.78
N PRO A 340 20.59 -23.29 -0.03
CA PRO A 340 19.47 -23.95 0.63
C PRO A 340 18.42 -24.45 -0.37
N THR A 341 17.64 -25.45 0.06
CA THR A 341 16.41 -25.84 -0.65
C THR A 341 15.23 -25.08 -0.02
N ILE A 342 14.45 -24.38 -0.83
CA ILE A 342 13.24 -23.68 -0.40
C ILE A 342 12.02 -24.54 -0.75
N VAL A 343 11.15 -24.80 0.21
CA VAL A 343 9.88 -25.50 0.02
C VAL A 343 8.76 -24.52 0.30
N VAL A 344 8.07 -24.08 -0.76
CA VAL A 344 6.90 -23.21 -0.66
C VAL A 344 5.66 -24.09 -0.51
N VAL A 345 4.97 -23.93 0.63
CA VAL A 345 3.79 -24.70 0.97
C VAL A 345 2.58 -23.79 0.92
N THR A 346 1.60 -24.18 0.10
CA THR A 346 0.30 -23.51 0.00
C THR A 346 -0.82 -24.47 0.43
N ASP A 347 -1.95 -23.91 0.89
CA ASP A 347 -3.10 -24.71 1.33
C ASP A 347 -3.86 -25.33 0.15
N ARG A 348 -3.91 -24.63 -1.00
CA ARG A 348 -4.76 -25.01 -2.14
C ARG A 348 -4.03 -24.90 -3.48
N ASN A 349 -4.34 -25.84 -4.38
CA ASN A 349 -3.82 -25.90 -5.75
C ASN A 349 -3.99 -24.59 -6.55
N ASP A 350 -5.06 -23.82 -6.31
CA ASP A 350 -5.32 -22.58 -7.05
C ASP A 350 -4.42 -21.42 -6.59
N LEU A 351 -4.10 -21.37 -5.29
CA LEU A 351 -3.16 -20.42 -4.69
C LEU A 351 -1.72 -20.78 -5.06
N ASP A 352 -1.43 -22.08 -5.13
CA ASP A 352 -0.16 -22.64 -5.58
C ASP A 352 0.22 -22.11 -6.97
N GLY A 353 -0.72 -22.11 -7.92
CA GLY A 353 -0.46 -21.64 -9.29
C GLY A 353 -0.09 -20.16 -9.38
N GLN A 354 -0.81 -19.26 -8.71
CA GLN A 354 -0.53 -17.83 -8.80
C GLN A 354 0.81 -17.45 -8.14
N LEU A 355 1.11 -18.05 -6.99
CA LEU A 355 2.37 -17.80 -6.31
C LEU A 355 3.54 -18.41 -7.09
N PHE A 356 3.35 -19.61 -7.66
CA PHE A 356 4.32 -20.26 -8.54
C PHE A 356 4.68 -19.38 -9.74
N GLU A 357 3.69 -18.85 -10.47
CA GLU A 357 3.94 -17.96 -11.62
C GLU A 357 4.72 -16.69 -11.20
N THR A 358 4.45 -16.15 -10.01
CA THR A 358 5.22 -15.01 -9.48
C THR A 358 6.71 -15.37 -9.31
N PHE A 359 6.99 -16.56 -8.74
CA PHE A 359 8.36 -17.04 -8.57
C PHE A 359 9.03 -17.38 -9.91
N VAL A 360 8.29 -17.96 -10.86
CA VAL A 360 8.80 -18.23 -12.21
C VAL A 360 9.18 -16.92 -12.91
N GLY A 361 8.35 -15.89 -12.78
CA GLY A 361 8.65 -14.54 -13.29
C GLY A 361 9.90 -13.93 -12.64
N ALA A 362 10.15 -14.22 -11.36
CA ALA A 362 11.30 -13.74 -10.59
C ALA A 362 12.60 -14.55 -10.81
N LYS A 363 12.73 -15.33 -11.90
CA LYS A 363 13.89 -16.21 -12.14
C LYS A 363 15.25 -15.50 -12.06
N GLU A 364 15.33 -14.24 -12.52
CA GLU A 364 16.56 -13.45 -12.47
C GLU A 364 17.03 -13.19 -11.03
N LEU A 365 16.11 -12.82 -10.14
CA LEU A 365 16.37 -12.66 -8.71
C LEU A 365 16.72 -14.00 -8.04
N LEU A 366 15.99 -15.07 -8.38
CA LEU A 366 16.11 -16.37 -7.73
C LEU A 366 17.35 -17.16 -8.18
N ARG A 367 17.86 -16.90 -9.39
CA ARG A 367 18.95 -17.64 -10.06
C ARG A 367 18.70 -19.16 -10.18
N GLN A 368 17.47 -19.59 -9.93
CA GLN A 368 17.03 -20.98 -9.95
C GLN A 368 15.62 -21.03 -10.55
N THR A 369 15.27 -22.15 -11.17
CA THR A 369 13.92 -22.35 -11.72
C THR A 369 13.06 -23.07 -10.68
N PRO A 370 11.94 -22.47 -10.24
CA PRO A 370 10.98 -23.13 -9.37
C PRO A 370 10.36 -24.36 -10.02
N VAL A 371 10.07 -25.39 -9.23
CA VAL A 371 9.41 -26.63 -9.65
C VAL A 371 8.13 -26.82 -8.85
N GLN A 372 7.02 -27.09 -9.53
CA GLN A 372 5.76 -27.45 -8.90
C GLN A 372 5.62 -28.98 -8.91
N VAL A 373 5.43 -29.60 -7.74
CA VAL A 373 5.25 -31.07 -7.65
C VAL A 373 3.78 -31.43 -7.77
N ASP A 374 3.44 -32.43 -8.56
CA ASP A 374 2.04 -32.80 -8.85
C ASP A 374 1.50 -33.90 -7.91
N SER A 375 2.35 -34.84 -7.48
CA SER A 375 1.95 -35.97 -6.65
C SER A 375 2.74 -36.12 -5.35
N ARG A 376 2.28 -37.02 -4.47
CA ARG A 376 2.99 -37.41 -3.24
C ARG A 376 4.33 -38.08 -3.55
N THR A 377 4.38 -38.87 -4.62
CA THR A 377 5.59 -39.56 -5.07
C THR A 377 6.62 -38.55 -5.57
N ASP A 378 6.20 -37.59 -6.41
CA ASP A 378 7.12 -36.57 -6.93
C ASP A 378 7.72 -35.73 -5.80
N LEU A 379 6.92 -35.34 -4.80
CA LEU A 379 7.43 -34.62 -3.63
C LEU A 379 8.51 -35.41 -2.89
N ARG A 380 8.31 -36.73 -2.74
CA ARG A 380 9.27 -37.60 -2.06
C ARG A 380 10.57 -37.72 -2.83
N ASP A 381 10.47 -37.95 -4.13
CA ASP A 381 11.63 -38.07 -5.02
C ASP A 381 12.42 -36.75 -5.05
N GLU A 382 11.72 -35.62 -5.18
CA GLU A 382 12.35 -34.30 -5.21
C GLU A 382 13.06 -33.94 -3.90
N LEU A 383 12.51 -34.29 -2.74
CA LEU A 383 13.17 -34.00 -1.46
C LEU A 383 14.28 -35.00 -1.12
N ALA A 384 14.12 -36.28 -1.45
CA ALA A 384 15.09 -37.31 -1.12
C ALA A 384 16.32 -37.29 -2.04
N ALA A 385 16.14 -36.99 -3.33
CA ALA A 385 17.23 -37.02 -4.31
C ALA A 385 18.05 -35.72 -4.36
N ARG A 386 17.63 -34.64 -3.68
CA ARG A 386 18.28 -33.32 -3.79
C ARG A 386 19.40 -33.11 -2.76
N PRO A 387 20.68 -33.03 -3.18
CA PRO A 387 21.80 -32.78 -2.27
C PRO A 387 21.91 -31.30 -1.83
N SER A 388 21.48 -30.36 -2.66
CA SER A 388 21.50 -28.91 -2.37
C SER A 388 20.59 -28.13 -3.33
N GLY A 389 20.18 -26.92 -2.95
CA GLY A 389 19.45 -25.99 -3.82
C GLY A 389 18.03 -26.43 -4.18
N GLY A 390 17.35 -25.59 -4.97
CA GLY A 390 16.02 -25.84 -5.51
C GLY A 390 14.92 -25.05 -4.78
N ILE A 391 13.89 -24.72 -5.55
CA ILE A 391 12.65 -24.12 -5.05
C ILE A 391 11.51 -25.05 -5.44
N ILE A 392 10.83 -25.62 -4.44
CA ILE A 392 9.79 -26.64 -4.62
C ILE A 392 8.47 -26.06 -4.15
N PHE A 393 7.47 -26.05 -5.03
CA PHE A 393 6.09 -25.69 -4.74
C PHE A 393 5.25 -26.93 -4.51
N THR A 394 4.60 -27.00 -3.36
CA THR A 394 3.81 -28.14 -2.94
C THR A 394 2.63 -27.71 -2.08
N THR A 395 1.73 -28.65 -1.83
CA THR A 395 0.65 -28.47 -0.87
C THR A 395 0.88 -29.34 0.36
N VAL A 396 0.37 -28.89 1.50
CA VAL A 396 0.58 -29.61 2.78
C VAL A 396 0.04 -31.04 2.74
N GLN A 397 -1.02 -31.29 1.97
CA GLN A 397 -1.64 -32.62 1.84
C GLN A 397 -0.74 -33.62 1.09
N LYS A 398 0.25 -33.15 0.31
CA LYS A 398 1.19 -34.05 -0.39
C LYS A 398 2.19 -34.73 0.56
N PHE A 399 2.32 -34.25 1.79
CA PHE A 399 3.06 -34.93 2.87
C PHE A 399 2.26 -36.05 3.57
N SER A 400 1.06 -36.40 3.09
CA SER A 400 0.32 -37.53 3.66
C SER A 400 1.07 -38.86 3.48
N LEU A 401 0.79 -39.81 4.36
CA LEU A 401 1.24 -41.19 4.25
C LEU A 401 0.79 -41.84 2.92
N LEU A 402 1.62 -42.74 2.41
CA LEU A 402 1.23 -43.67 1.35
C LEU A 402 0.52 -44.89 1.95
N GLU A 403 -0.17 -45.65 1.11
CA GLU A 403 -0.92 -46.83 1.55
C GLU A 403 0.01 -47.85 2.21
N GLY A 404 -0.33 -48.26 3.44
CA GLY A 404 0.45 -49.21 4.24
C GLY A 404 1.53 -48.60 5.13
N GLU A 405 1.73 -47.28 5.14
CA GLU A 405 2.66 -46.62 6.06
C GLU A 405 1.99 -46.26 7.40
N GLU A 406 2.69 -46.52 8.50
CA GLU A 406 2.26 -46.11 9.85
C GLU A 406 2.85 -44.75 10.26
N ALA A 407 3.94 -44.32 9.64
CA ALA A 407 4.62 -43.06 9.88
C ALA A 407 5.30 -42.54 8.61
N HIS A 408 5.50 -41.23 8.52
CA HIS A 408 6.11 -40.62 7.34
C HIS A 408 7.63 -40.88 7.39
N PRO A 409 8.26 -41.37 6.31
CA PRO A 409 9.71 -41.54 6.28
C PRO A 409 10.42 -40.19 6.30
N ILE A 410 11.62 -40.15 6.88
CA ILE A 410 12.52 -38.99 6.73
C ILE A 410 12.97 -38.94 5.27
N LEU A 411 12.61 -37.87 4.57
CA LEU A 411 13.03 -37.61 3.20
C LEU A 411 14.37 -36.89 3.15
N SER A 412 14.59 -35.95 4.07
CA SER A 412 15.87 -35.25 4.17
C SER A 412 16.17 -34.80 5.60
N SER A 413 17.37 -35.12 6.08
CA SER A 413 17.88 -34.66 7.38
C SER A 413 18.65 -33.34 7.29
N ARG A 414 18.69 -32.70 6.12
CA ARG A 414 19.42 -31.44 5.89
C ARG A 414 18.86 -30.30 6.72
N SER A 415 19.75 -29.48 7.29
CA SER A 415 19.38 -28.28 8.05
C SER A 415 19.25 -27.03 7.18
N ASN A 416 19.71 -27.07 5.93
CA ASN A 416 19.57 -25.99 4.96
C ASN A 416 18.33 -26.17 4.07
N ILE A 417 17.23 -26.64 4.67
CA ILE A 417 15.90 -26.64 4.04
C ILE A 417 15.07 -25.58 4.76
N VAL A 418 14.42 -24.72 4.00
CA VAL A 418 13.55 -23.67 4.53
C VAL A 418 12.15 -23.82 3.96
N VAL A 419 11.17 -23.96 4.85
CA VAL A 419 9.77 -24.05 4.50
C VAL A 419 9.13 -22.68 4.61
N ILE A 420 8.58 -22.19 3.50
CA ILE A 420 7.77 -20.97 3.43
C ILE A 420 6.30 -21.39 3.43
N SER A 421 5.55 -21.05 4.47
CA SER A 421 4.10 -21.25 4.51
C SER A 421 3.37 -19.99 4.10
N ASP A 422 2.52 -20.06 3.07
CA ASP A 422 1.49 -19.03 2.84
C ASP A 422 0.25 -19.32 3.70
N GLU A 423 -0.38 -18.26 4.20
CA GLU A 423 -1.49 -18.29 5.16
C GLU A 423 -1.26 -19.18 6.40
N ALA A 424 -0.15 -18.91 7.10
CA ALA A 424 0.32 -19.66 8.26
C ALA A 424 -0.64 -19.74 9.49
N HIS A 425 -1.84 -19.14 9.44
CA HIS A 425 -2.83 -19.13 10.52
C HIS A 425 -3.88 -20.26 10.45
N ARG A 426 -3.80 -21.17 9.46
CA ARG A 426 -4.85 -22.17 9.25
C ARG A 426 -4.66 -23.38 10.18
N SER A 427 -5.74 -23.86 10.78
CA SER A 427 -5.85 -25.06 11.63
C SER A 427 -5.33 -26.37 10.98
N GLN A 428 -4.92 -26.33 9.72
CA GLN A 428 -4.25 -27.42 9.01
C GLN A 428 -2.88 -27.79 9.59
N TYR A 429 -2.27 -26.90 10.39
CA TYR A 429 -1.01 -27.19 11.07
C TYR A 429 -1.15 -28.05 12.34
N GLY A 430 -2.37 -28.52 12.66
CA GLY A 430 -2.70 -29.27 13.88
C GLY A 430 -1.68 -30.34 14.29
N PHE A 431 -0.99 -30.07 15.41
CA PHE A 431 -0.07 -31.01 16.07
C PHE A 431 -0.78 -32.03 16.97
N LYS A 432 -2.07 -31.81 17.23
CA LYS A 432 -2.85 -32.69 18.12
C LYS A 432 -3.12 -34.03 17.45
N ALA A 433 -2.72 -35.09 18.16
CA ALA A 433 -3.00 -36.46 17.79
C ALA A 433 -4.47 -36.77 18.04
N ARG A 434 -5.21 -37.20 17.02
CA ARG A 434 -6.61 -37.62 17.14
C ARG A 434 -6.67 -39.14 17.26
N LEU A 435 -7.33 -39.66 18.28
CA LEU A 435 -7.60 -41.10 18.35
C LEU A 435 -8.67 -41.47 17.32
N ASP A 436 -8.33 -42.33 16.36
CA ASP A 436 -9.31 -42.97 15.50
C ASP A 436 -10.09 -44.01 16.31
N THR A 437 -11.36 -43.74 16.54
CA THR A 437 -12.24 -44.61 17.33
C THR A 437 -12.54 -45.94 16.67
N LYS A 438 -12.22 -46.12 15.38
CA LYS A 438 -12.36 -47.40 14.66
C LYS A 438 -11.10 -48.27 14.71
N SER A 439 -9.92 -47.67 14.58
CA SER A 439 -8.65 -48.41 14.55
C SER A 439 -7.89 -48.41 15.87
N GLY A 440 -8.25 -47.53 16.82
CA GLY A 440 -7.56 -47.36 18.10
C GLY A 440 -6.19 -46.67 17.98
N GLN A 441 -5.83 -46.16 16.80
CA GLN A 441 -4.56 -45.49 16.54
C GLN A 441 -4.67 -43.97 16.56
N TYR A 442 -3.57 -43.29 16.87
CA TYR A 442 -3.49 -41.83 16.83
C TYR A 442 -3.19 -41.34 15.40
N ILE A 443 -4.12 -40.61 14.79
CA ILE A 443 -3.99 -39.88 13.53
C ILE A 443 -3.42 -38.49 13.81
N TYR A 444 -2.37 -38.11 13.11
CA TYR A 444 -1.75 -36.79 13.23
C TYR A 444 -2.07 -35.91 12.02
N GLY A 445 -2.03 -34.59 12.19
CA GLY A 445 -2.22 -33.64 11.09
C GLY A 445 -1.05 -33.64 10.08
N PHE A 446 -1.29 -33.14 8.87
CA PHE A 446 -0.32 -33.12 7.77
C PHE A 446 0.98 -32.36 8.11
N ALA A 447 0.93 -31.36 8.98
CA ALA A 447 2.11 -30.63 9.43
C ALA A 447 3.08 -31.49 10.25
N LYS A 448 2.57 -32.47 11.00
CA LYS A 448 3.44 -33.44 11.65
C LYS A 448 4.17 -34.27 10.60
N HIS A 449 3.47 -34.79 9.60
CA HIS A 449 4.12 -35.58 8.55
C HIS A 449 5.18 -34.78 7.79
N MET A 450 4.93 -33.49 7.55
CA MET A 450 5.94 -32.60 6.98
C MET A 450 7.16 -32.46 7.90
N ARG A 451 6.96 -32.27 9.21
CA ARG A 451 8.06 -32.22 10.19
C ARG A 451 8.82 -33.55 10.24
N ASP A 452 8.12 -34.68 10.21
CA ASP A 452 8.74 -36.01 10.18
C ASP A 452 9.56 -36.21 8.89
N ALA A 453 9.08 -35.68 7.76
CA ALA A 453 9.76 -35.77 6.46
C ALA A 453 11.06 -34.95 6.40
N ILE A 454 11.07 -33.75 6.98
CA ILE A 454 12.18 -32.79 6.94
C ILE A 454 12.47 -32.21 8.35
N PRO A 455 12.94 -33.04 9.30
CA PRO A 455 12.98 -32.71 10.73
C PRO A 455 13.89 -31.54 11.09
N ASN A 456 14.90 -31.26 10.28
CA ASN A 456 15.88 -30.20 10.52
C ASN A 456 15.60 -28.92 9.71
N ALA A 457 14.48 -28.85 8.98
CA ALA A 457 14.11 -27.66 8.22
C ALA A 457 13.68 -26.51 9.14
N SER A 458 13.98 -25.27 8.73
CA SER A 458 13.50 -24.05 9.38
C SER A 458 12.19 -23.59 8.74
N PHE A 459 11.26 -23.06 9.54
CA PHE A 459 9.91 -22.72 9.09
C PHE A 459 9.64 -21.23 9.28
N ILE A 460 9.21 -20.57 8.21
CA ILE A 460 8.73 -19.19 8.21
C ILE A 460 7.28 -19.14 7.73
N GLY A 461 6.45 -18.37 8.43
CA GLY A 461 5.06 -18.17 8.09
C GLY A 461 4.82 -16.80 7.46
N PHE A 462 4.02 -16.72 6.42
CA PHE A 462 3.49 -15.47 5.89
C PHE A 462 1.98 -15.50 6.00
N THR A 463 1.36 -14.37 6.36
CA THR A 463 -0.09 -14.33 6.47
C THR A 463 -0.69 -12.95 6.23
N GLY A 464 -1.93 -12.93 5.73
CA GLY A 464 -2.75 -11.73 5.58
C GLY A 464 -3.52 -11.32 6.83
N THR A 465 -3.61 -12.21 7.82
CA THR A 465 -4.43 -12.06 9.02
C THR A 465 -3.59 -12.37 10.26
N PRO A 466 -3.80 -11.68 11.38
CA PRO A 466 -3.08 -11.94 12.61
C PRO A 466 -3.33 -13.36 13.12
N ILE A 467 -2.30 -13.93 13.73
CA ILE A 467 -2.37 -15.14 14.56
C ILE A 467 -2.91 -14.74 15.93
N SER A 468 -3.92 -15.47 16.41
CA SER A 468 -4.49 -15.26 17.75
C SER A 468 -3.42 -15.47 18.83
N GLN A 469 -3.48 -14.73 19.94
CA GLN A 469 -2.60 -14.98 21.09
C GLN A 469 -2.80 -16.38 21.69
N GLU A 470 -3.99 -16.96 21.47
CA GLU A 470 -4.34 -18.30 21.95
C GLU A 470 -3.86 -19.41 21.00
N ASP A 471 -3.41 -19.06 19.79
CA ASP A 471 -2.89 -20.00 18.79
C ASP A 471 -1.44 -20.41 19.12
N LYS A 472 -1.31 -21.26 20.14
CA LYS A 472 -0.04 -21.84 20.60
C LYS A 472 0.61 -22.73 19.54
N ASP A 473 -0.18 -23.33 18.66
CA ASP A 473 0.32 -24.28 17.65
C ASP A 473 1.11 -23.54 16.56
N THR A 474 0.61 -22.41 16.04
CA THR A 474 1.33 -21.62 15.03
C THR A 474 2.66 -21.07 15.57
N ARG A 475 2.69 -20.55 16.80
CA ARG A 475 3.94 -20.08 17.44
C ARG A 475 4.90 -21.21 17.77
N ALA A 476 4.40 -22.41 18.05
CA ALA A 476 5.25 -23.58 18.25
C ALA A 476 6.02 -23.95 16.97
N VAL A 477 5.44 -23.73 15.79
CA VAL A 477 6.05 -24.04 14.48
C VAL A 477 6.97 -22.95 14.00
N PHE A 478 6.43 -21.74 13.92
CA PHE A 478 7.09 -20.65 13.21
C PHE A 478 7.88 -19.79 14.19
N GLY A 479 7.44 -19.65 15.44
CA GLY A 479 7.96 -18.67 16.39
C GLY A 479 7.07 -17.44 16.44
N ASP A 480 7.58 -16.36 17.02
CA ASP A 480 6.88 -15.08 17.12
C ASP A 480 6.93 -14.29 15.80
N TYR A 481 6.27 -13.12 15.78
CA TYR A 481 6.34 -12.24 14.62
C TYR A 481 7.78 -11.79 14.34
N VAL A 482 8.04 -11.52 13.07
CA VAL A 482 9.29 -10.95 12.56
C VAL A 482 9.03 -9.52 12.12
N SER A 483 7.90 -9.32 11.42
CA SER A 483 7.45 -8.03 10.91
C SER A 483 5.91 -8.02 10.87
N ILE A 484 5.35 -6.83 11.12
CA ILE A 484 3.91 -6.57 11.11
C ILE A 484 3.65 -5.32 10.27
N TYR A 485 2.96 -5.52 9.15
CA TYR A 485 2.38 -4.48 8.31
C TYR A 485 0.87 -4.69 8.25
N ASP A 486 0.16 -4.01 9.14
CA ASP A 486 -1.27 -4.26 9.34
C ASP A 486 -2.16 -3.50 8.35
N ILE A 487 -3.48 -3.57 8.57
CA ILE A 487 -4.43 -2.89 7.69
C ILE A 487 -4.40 -1.36 7.84
N GLN A 488 -4.06 -0.84 9.01
CA GLN A 488 -3.98 0.59 9.26
C GLN A 488 -2.76 1.17 8.55
N ASP A 489 -1.59 0.55 8.73
CA ASP A 489 -0.38 0.94 8.00
C ASP A 489 -0.64 0.95 6.49
N ALA A 490 -1.32 -0.09 5.96
CA ALA A 490 -1.66 -0.17 4.54
C ALA A 490 -2.65 0.90 4.05
N VAL A 491 -3.60 1.33 4.88
CA VAL A 491 -4.53 2.42 4.55
C VAL A 491 -3.81 3.77 4.62
N ASP A 492 -3.02 4.01 5.66
CA ASP A 492 -2.25 5.25 5.86
C ASP A 492 -1.22 5.46 4.75
N ASP A 493 -0.64 4.37 4.25
CA ASP A 493 0.30 4.38 3.13
C ASP A 493 -0.38 4.39 1.77
N LYS A 494 -1.73 4.34 1.73
CA LYS A 494 -2.53 4.20 0.51
C LYS A 494 -2.18 2.95 -0.32
N ALA A 495 -1.64 1.92 0.32
CA ALA A 495 -1.44 0.59 -0.29
C ALA A 495 -2.78 -0.14 -0.51
N THR A 496 -3.75 0.15 0.36
CA THR A 496 -5.14 -0.30 0.30
C THR A 496 -6.08 0.87 0.59
N VAL A 497 -7.34 0.74 0.19
CA VAL A 497 -8.41 1.69 0.57
C VAL A 497 -9.16 1.18 1.80
N PRO A 498 -9.75 2.07 2.63
CA PRO A 498 -10.53 1.65 3.79
C PRO A 498 -11.72 0.77 3.40
N ILE A 499 -12.18 -0.05 4.33
CA ILE A 499 -13.40 -0.85 4.17
C ILE A 499 -14.51 -0.21 5.01
N TYR A 500 -15.63 0.08 4.37
CA TYR A 500 -16.85 0.56 5.01
C TYR A 500 -17.82 -0.59 5.18
N PHE A 501 -18.53 -0.59 6.30
CA PHE A 501 -19.55 -1.58 6.61
C PHE A 501 -20.93 -0.92 6.64
N GLU A 502 -21.90 -1.55 5.98
CA GLU A 502 -23.29 -1.10 5.94
C GLU A 502 -24.22 -2.28 6.22
N SER A 503 -25.02 -2.19 7.28
CA SER A 503 -26.02 -3.20 7.62
C SER A 503 -27.32 -2.93 6.88
N ARG A 504 -27.76 -3.88 6.05
CA ARG A 504 -29.03 -3.86 5.31
C ARG A 504 -29.84 -5.12 5.56
N LEU A 505 -30.02 -5.47 6.84
CA LEU A 505 -30.84 -6.62 7.23
C LEU A 505 -32.22 -6.56 6.57
N ALA A 506 -32.59 -7.62 5.84
CA ALA A 506 -33.92 -7.76 5.23
C ALA A 506 -35.01 -7.71 6.32
N LYS A 507 -36.09 -6.95 6.08
CA LYS A 507 -37.08 -6.58 7.11
C LYS A 507 -38.18 -7.61 7.35
N LEU A 508 -38.15 -8.75 6.66
CA LEU A 508 -39.18 -9.77 6.81
C LEU A 508 -39.30 -10.33 8.23
N ASP A 509 -40.54 -10.63 8.63
CA ASP A 509 -41.03 -11.36 9.82
C ASP A 509 -40.49 -12.81 9.93
N ILE A 510 -39.30 -13.06 9.42
CA ILE A 510 -38.56 -14.30 9.59
C ILE A 510 -37.85 -14.18 10.92
N ASN A 511 -37.97 -15.21 11.76
CA ASN A 511 -37.52 -15.25 13.14
C ASN A 511 -36.02 -14.94 13.23
N ARG A 512 -35.67 -13.64 13.29
CA ARG A 512 -34.30 -13.13 13.33
C ARG A 512 -33.55 -13.72 14.51
N ALA A 513 -34.24 -13.85 15.64
CA ALA A 513 -33.74 -14.54 16.81
C ALA A 513 -33.40 -16.02 16.48
N ALA A 514 -34.16 -16.72 15.63
CA ALA A 514 -33.81 -18.07 15.22
C ALA A 514 -32.65 -18.12 14.21
N ILE A 515 -32.47 -17.11 13.35
CA ILE A 515 -31.28 -17.04 12.47
C ILE A 515 -30.03 -16.76 13.31
N GLU A 516 -30.11 -15.81 14.23
CA GLU A 516 -29.03 -15.47 15.18
C GLU A 516 -28.74 -16.66 16.11
N GLU A 517 -29.74 -17.29 16.72
CA GLU A 517 -29.60 -18.49 17.56
C GLU A 517 -29.04 -19.68 16.78
N LEU A 518 -29.49 -19.93 15.54
CA LEU A 518 -28.92 -20.99 14.71
C LEU A 518 -27.48 -20.69 14.27
N ASN A 519 -27.12 -19.42 14.05
CA ASN A 519 -25.75 -19.01 13.75
C ASN A 519 -24.83 -19.24 14.97
N ASP A 520 -25.28 -18.85 16.16
CA ASP A 520 -24.56 -19.03 17.43
C ASP A 520 -24.48 -20.51 17.82
N GLU A 521 -25.53 -21.29 17.59
CA GLU A 521 -25.51 -22.73 17.92
C GLU A 521 -24.75 -23.61 16.91
N VAL A 522 -24.55 -23.13 15.67
CA VAL A 522 -23.63 -23.73 14.71
C VAL A 522 -22.17 -23.40 15.09
N GLU A 523 -21.94 -22.32 15.85
CA GLU A 523 -20.65 -21.85 16.37
C GLU A 523 -20.00 -22.83 17.35
N ASP A 524 -20.73 -23.16 18.43
CA ASP A 524 -20.26 -23.98 19.56
C ASP A 524 -19.79 -25.39 19.14
N VAL A 525 -20.12 -25.80 17.91
CA VAL A 525 -19.87 -27.15 17.39
C VAL A 525 -18.79 -27.17 16.30
N ILE A 526 -18.48 -26.03 15.67
CA ILE A 526 -17.42 -25.94 14.65
C ILE A 526 -16.04 -25.74 15.28
N GLU A 527 -15.95 -25.20 16.50
CA GLU A 527 -14.68 -25.05 17.23
C GLU A 527 -14.22 -26.35 17.92
N ASP A 528 -15.13 -27.28 18.23
CA ASP A 528 -14.83 -28.61 18.79
C ASP A 528 -15.36 -29.76 17.90
N GLU A 529 -14.70 -30.07 16.78
CA GLU A 529 -15.08 -31.20 15.92
C GLU A 529 -14.64 -32.57 16.50
N GLU A 530 -15.26 -33.04 17.58
CA GLU A 530 -14.94 -34.36 18.16
C GLU A 530 -16.06 -35.43 18.13
N ASP A 531 -17.33 -35.11 17.84
CA ASP A 531 -18.40 -36.12 17.89
C ASP A 531 -19.22 -36.31 16.59
N VAL A 532 -19.45 -37.57 16.19
CA VAL A 532 -20.25 -37.94 14.99
C VAL A 532 -21.70 -37.46 15.14
N ARG A 533 -22.22 -37.46 16.38
CA ARG A 533 -23.56 -36.92 16.70
C ARG A 533 -23.63 -35.41 16.57
N GLN A 534 -22.56 -34.70 16.91
CA GLN A 534 -22.47 -33.25 16.75
C GLN A 534 -22.42 -32.86 15.27
N ARG A 535 -21.70 -33.62 14.44
CA ARG A 535 -21.63 -33.42 12.98
C ARG A 535 -22.99 -33.54 12.28
N GLU A 536 -23.84 -34.49 12.69
CA GLU A 536 -25.21 -34.59 12.15
C GLU A 536 -26.11 -33.46 12.63
N ARG A 537 -25.96 -33.01 13.89
CA ARG A 537 -26.72 -31.89 14.45
C ARG A 537 -26.35 -30.58 13.74
N THR A 538 -25.07 -30.32 13.48
CA THR A 538 -24.59 -29.17 12.70
C THR A 538 -25.09 -29.19 11.26
N LYS A 539 -25.09 -30.36 10.61
CA LYS A 539 -25.69 -30.51 9.26
C LYS A 539 -27.17 -30.19 9.25
N SER A 540 -27.92 -30.65 10.25
CA SER A 540 -29.35 -30.37 10.36
C SER A 540 -29.63 -28.89 10.60
N LYS A 541 -28.86 -28.23 11.48
CA LYS A 541 -28.99 -26.79 11.76
C LYS A 541 -28.60 -25.94 10.55
N TRP A 542 -27.51 -26.30 9.86
CA TRP A 542 -27.09 -25.66 8.61
C TRP A 542 -28.16 -25.76 7.53
N ALA A 543 -28.82 -26.91 7.40
CA ALA A 543 -29.93 -27.10 6.46
C ALA A 543 -31.17 -26.27 6.84
N THR A 544 -31.44 -26.09 8.13
CA THR A 544 -32.52 -25.19 8.59
C THR A 544 -32.21 -23.73 8.26
N LEU A 545 -30.99 -23.29 8.56
CA LEU A 545 -30.53 -21.95 8.26
C LEU A 545 -30.54 -21.69 6.74
N GLU A 546 -30.08 -22.65 5.93
CA GLU A 546 -30.13 -22.55 4.46
C GLU A 546 -31.56 -22.36 3.94
N LYS A 547 -32.54 -23.06 4.52
CA LYS A 547 -33.96 -22.86 4.16
C LYS A 547 -34.49 -21.49 4.54
N LEU A 548 -34.07 -20.94 5.68
CA LEU A 548 -34.49 -19.61 6.14
C LEU A 548 -33.89 -18.50 5.26
N VAL A 549 -32.58 -18.58 5.00
CA VAL A 549 -31.84 -17.62 4.16
C VAL A 549 -32.33 -17.69 2.70
N GLY A 550 -32.59 -18.89 2.19
CA GLY A 550 -33.06 -19.15 0.84
C GLY A 550 -34.58 -19.02 0.62
N ALA A 551 -35.34 -18.50 1.60
CA ALA A 551 -36.78 -18.33 1.46
C ALA A 551 -37.11 -17.33 0.35
N GLU A 552 -38.00 -17.70 -0.58
CA GLU A 552 -38.35 -16.90 -1.77
C GLU A 552 -38.75 -15.45 -1.45
N PRO A 553 -39.61 -15.15 -0.45
CA PRO A 553 -39.95 -13.76 -0.11
C PRO A 553 -38.73 -12.93 0.29
N ARG A 554 -37.77 -13.54 1.00
CA ARG A 554 -36.53 -12.88 1.45
C ARG A 554 -35.59 -12.62 0.28
N LEU A 555 -35.38 -13.61 -0.59
CA LEU A 555 -34.51 -13.45 -1.75
C LEU A 555 -35.02 -12.36 -2.69
N LYS A 556 -36.34 -12.20 -2.81
CA LYS A 556 -36.93 -11.13 -3.61
C LYS A 556 -36.65 -9.74 -3.01
N GLU A 557 -36.82 -9.56 -1.70
CA GLU A 557 -36.48 -8.30 -1.01
C GLU A 557 -34.98 -7.98 -1.13
N VAL A 558 -34.12 -8.98 -0.92
CA VAL A 558 -32.67 -8.83 -1.08
C VAL A 558 -32.30 -8.45 -2.52
N ALA A 559 -32.92 -9.09 -3.52
CA ALA A 559 -32.68 -8.76 -4.93
C ALA A 559 -33.11 -7.32 -5.28
N GLU A 560 -34.28 -6.89 -4.81
CA GLU A 560 -34.80 -5.54 -5.02
C GLU A 560 -33.88 -4.46 -4.41
N ASP A 561 -33.47 -4.63 -3.15
CA ASP A 561 -32.55 -3.70 -2.48
C ASP A 561 -31.16 -3.71 -3.14
N LEU A 562 -30.61 -4.90 -3.45
CA LEU A 562 -29.29 -5.06 -4.04
C LEU A 562 -29.19 -4.36 -5.40
N VAL A 563 -30.16 -4.59 -6.29
CA VAL A 563 -30.19 -3.96 -7.62
C VAL A 563 -30.25 -2.44 -7.49
N HIS A 564 -31.17 -1.93 -6.66
CA HIS A 564 -31.31 -0.49 -6.44
C HIS A 564 -30.02 0.13 -5.87
N HIS A 565 -29.43 -0.51 -4.85
CA HIS A 565 -28.19 -0.06 -4.23
C HIS A 565 -27.01 -0.08 -5.21
N PHE A 566 -26.88 -1.15 -6.00
CA PHE A 566 -25.78 -1.30 -6.97
C PHE A 566 -25.84 -0.22 -8.05
N GLU A 567 -27.02 0.04 -8.60
CA GLU A 567 -27.23 1.08 -9.62
C GLU A 567 -26.96 2.48 -9.06
N ALA A 568 -27.48 2.78 -7.86
CA ALA A 568 -27.25 4.06 -7.20
C ALA A 568 -25.75 4.31 -6.99
N ARG A 569 -25.01 3.30 -6.50
CA ARG A 569 -23.57 3.42 -6.27
C ARG A 569 -22.79 3.56 -7.58
N THR A 570 -23.11 2.75 -8.59
CA THR A 570 -22.39 2.75 -9.89
C THR A 570 -22.63 4.04 -10.68
N SER A 571 -23.71 4.78 -10.39
CA SER A 571 -23.95 6.11 -10.95
C SER A 571 -22.95 7.19 -10.48
N VAL A 572 -22.27 6.95 -9.34
CA VAL A 572 -21.32 7.89 -8.74
C VAL A 572 -19.88 7.37 -8.84
N VAL A 573 -19.67 6.08 -8.58
CA VAL A 573 -18.36 5.45 -8.57
C VAL A 573 -18.36 4.28 -9.55
N GLU A 574 -17.50 4.34 -10.57
CA GLU A 574 -17.32 3.21 -11.49
C GLU A 574 -16.73 2.00 -10.76
N GLY A 575 -17.35 0.84 -10.92
CA GLY A 575 -16.73 -0.41 -10.51
C GLY A 575 -17.67 -1.61 -10.61
N LYS A 576 -17.33 -2.64 -9.83
CA LYS A 576 -17.95 -3.96 -9.88
C LYS A 576 -18.39 -4.43 -8.50
N GLY A 577 -19.35 -5.34 -8.46
CA GLY A 577 -19.86 -5.94 -7.23
C GLY A 577 -19.70 -7.46 -7.19
N MET A 578 -19.49 -7.99 -5.99
CA MET A 578 -19.45 -9.43 -5.71
C MET A 578 -20.52 -9.77 -4.68
N ILE A 579 -21.30 -10.83 -4.94
CA ILE A 579 -22.39 -11.28 -4.10
C ILE A 579 -22.02 -12.64 -3.53
N VAL A 580 -22.00 -12.77 -2.20
CA VAL A 580 -21.58 -13.98 -1.49
C VAL A 580 -22.79 -14.64 -0.88
N CYS A 581 -23.20 -15.79 -1.41
CA CYS A 581 -24.38 -16.52 -0.95
C CYS A 581 -24.01 -17.78 -0.15
N MET A 582 -24.92 -18.19 0.74
CA MET A 582 -24.73 -19.34 1.62
C MET A 582 -24.59 -20.69 0.88
N SER A 583 -25.36 -20.90 -0.19
CA SER A 583 -25.36 -22.15 -0.95
C SER A 583 -25.46 -21.94 -2.47
N ARG A 584 -25.12 -22.99 -3.24
CA ARG A 584 -25.18 -22.95 -4.71
C ARG A 584 -26.61 -22.78 -5.22
N GLU A 585 -27.60 -23.33 -4.51
CA GLU A 585 -29.02 -23.18 -4.88
C GLU A 585 -29.48 -21.74 -4.64
N ILE A 586 -29.12 -21.17 -3.48
CA ILE A 586 -29.40 -19.76 -3.18
C ILE A 586 -28.75 -18.83 -4.22
N CYS A 587 -27.54 -19.13 -4.69
CA CYS A 587 -26.92 -18.36 -5.77
C CYS A 587 -27.81 -18.30 -7.02
N VAL A 588 -28.39 -19.43 -7.43
CA VAL A 588 -29.25 -19.51 -8.63
C VAL A 588 -30.60 -18.85 -8.38
N HIS A 589 -31.20 -19.06 -7.20
CA HIS A 589 -32.47 -18.41 -6.87
C HIS A 589 -32.34 -16.89 -6.82
N LEU A 590 -31.29 -16.36 -6.18
CA LEU A 590 -31.01 -14.93 -6.16
C LEU A 590 -30.70 -14.39 -7.56
N TYR A 591 -29.94 -15.14 -8.38
CA TYR A 591 -29.71 -14.79 -9.78
C TYR A 591 -31.03 -14.63 -10.55
N ASN A 592 -31.95 -15.58 -10.38
CA ASN A 592 -33.25 -15.56 -11.04
C ASN A 592 -34.08 -14.33 -10.63
N GLU A 593 -34.11 -13.99 -9.34
CA GLU A 593 -34.79 -12.77 -8.87
C GLU A 593 -34.15 -11.49 -9.43
N ILE A 594 -32.83 -11.42 -9.49
CA ILE A 594 -32.12 -10.26 -10.07
C ILE A 594 -32.44 -10.11 -11.57
N ILE A 595 -32.40 -11.19 -12.35
CA ILE A 595 -32.69 -11.11 -13.80
C ILE A 595 -34.19 -10.89 -14.08
N ASN A 596 -35.09 -11.25 -13.15
CA ASN A 596 -36.50 -10.88 -13.25
C ASN A 596 -36.67 -9.35 -13.16
N LEU A 597 -35.85 -8.68 -12.33
CA LEU A 597 -35.84 -7.21 -12.19
C LEU A 597 -35.04 -6.51 -13.30
N ARG A 598 -33.99 -7.16 -13.83
CA ARG A 598 -33.09 -6.66 -14.89
C ARG A 598 -32.82 -7.74 -15.95
N PRO A 599 -33.77 -7.98 -16.88
CA PRO A 599 -33.61 -9.03 -17.89
C PRO A 599 -32.43 -8.82 -18.83
N ASP A 600 -32.05 -7.56 -19.08
CA ASP A 600 -30.95 -7.14 -19.93
C ASP A 600 -29.56 -7.45 -19.36
N TRP A 601 -29.46 -7.75 -18.06
CA TRP A 601 -28.19 -8.16 -17.44
C TRP A 601 -27.83 -9.61 -17.76
N HIS A 602 -28.81 -10.43 -18.14
CA HIS A 602 -28.61 -11.83 -18.50
C HIS A 602 -28.20 -11.99 -19.97
N ASP A 603 -27.30 -12.94 -20.21
CA ASP A 603 -27.07 -13.51 -21.53
C ASP A 603 -26.72 -14.99 -21.35
N PRO A 604 -27.22 -15.93 -22.18
CA PRO A 604 -26.83 -17.34 -22.10
C PRO A 604 -25.36 -17.57 -22.47
N ASP A 605 -24.76 -16.70 -23.30
CA ASP A 605 -23.35 -16.75 -23.65
C ASP A 605 -22.49 -16.34 -22.43
N PRO A 606 -21.60 -17.20 -21.93
CA PRO A 606 -20.70 -16.85 -20.83
C PRO A 606 -19.76 -15.68 -21.16
N GLU A 607 -19.54 -15.36 -22.43
CA GLU A 607 -18.72 -14.22 -22.87
C GLU A 607 -19.50 -12.90 -22.94
N LYS A 608 -20.80 -12.91 -22.62
CA LYS A 608 -21.68 -11.74 -22.59
C LYS A 608 -22.41 -11.59 -21.24
N GLY A 609 -23.30 -10.61 -21.16
CA GLY A 609 -24.09 -10.31 -19.95
C GLY A 609 -23.32 -9.53 -18.88
N ALA A 610 -24.08 -8.87 -18.02
CA ALA A 610 -23.58 -8.04 -16.93
C ALA A 610 -23.50 -8.79 -15.59
N ILE A 611 -24.16 -9.95 -15.47
CA ILE A 611 -24.15 -10.79 -14.26
C ILE A 611 -23.91 -12.28 -14.57
N LYS A 612 -23.03 -12.93 -13.79
CA LYS A 612 -22.75 -14.37 -13.87
C LYS A 612 -22.60 -15.01 -12.49
N ILE A 613 -22.85 -16.31 -12.41
CA ILE A 613 -22.58 -17.09 -11.19
C ILE A 613 -21.28 -17.86 -11.36
N ILE A 614 -20.42 -17.83 -10.36
CA ILE A 614 -19.13 -18.52 -10.35
C ILE A 614 -19.12 -19.54 -9.21
N MET A 615 -19.23 -20.82 -9.58
CA MET A 615 -19.27 -21.93 -8.63
C MET A 615 -18.56 -23.18 -9.14
N THR A 616 -18.28 -24.09 -8.22
CA THR A 616 -17.86 -25.46 -8.54
C THR A 616 -19.07 -26.29 -8.96
N GLY A 617 -18.86 -27.25 -9.84
CA GLY A 617 -19.93 -28.14 -10.28
C GLY A 617 -19.43 -29.43 -10.92
N SER A 618 -20.35 -30.37 -11.06
CA SER A 618 -20.16 -31.71 -11.62
C SER A 618 -21.35 -32.10 -12.48
N ALA A 619 -21.19 -33.14 -13.31
CA ALA A 619 -22.27 -33.68 -14.13
C ALA A 619 -23.44 -34.27 -13.32
N ALA A 620 -23.24 -34.54 -12.03
CA ALA A 620 -24.28 -35.08 -11.13
C ALA A 620 -25.12 -33.98 -10.44
N ASP A 621 -24.78 -32.70 -10.64
CA ASP A 621 -25.51 -31.60 -10.01
C ASP A 621 -26.93 -31.42 -10.58
N ARG A 622 -27.83 -30.88 -9.74
CA ARG A 622 -29.24 -30.64 -10.09
C ARG A 622 -29.40 -29.82 -11.37
N PRO A 623 -30.48 -30.03 -12.16
CA PRO A 623 -30.68 -29.34 -13.44
C PRO A 623 -30.60 -27.80 -13.36
N LEU A 624 -31.07 -27.20 -12.26
CA LEU A 624 -31.04 -25.75 -12.07
C LEU A 624 -29.62 -25.17 -11.98
N LEU A 625 -28.62 -25.97 -11.57
CA LEU A 625 -27.22 -25.53 -11.45
C LEU A 625 -26.48 -25.61 -12.77
N GLN A 626 -26.86 -26.55 -13.65
CA GLN A 626 -26.14 -26.88 -14.89
C GLN A 626 -25.83 -25.68 -15.80
N PRO A 627 -26.74 -24.69 -16.01
CA PRO A 627 -26.45 -23.51 -16.83
C PRO A 627 -25.29 -22.64 -16.33
N HIS A 628 -24.91 -22.78 -15.05
CA HIS A 628 -23.90 -21.98 -14.38
C HIS A 628 -22.61 -22.77 -14.08
N ILE A 629 -22.52 -24.03 -14.52
CA ILE A 629 -21.34 -24.87 -14.33
C ILE A 629 -20.44 -24.75 -15.56
N TYR A 630 -19.31 -24.07 -15.39
CA TYR A 630 -18.35 -23.82 -16.46
C TYR A 630 -17.08 -24.68 -16.34
N ASN A 631 -16.50 -25.05 -17.49
CA ASN A 631 -15.19 -25.69 -17.55
C ASN A 631 -14.04 -24.72 -17.19
N LYS A 632 -12.83 -25.25 -16.99
CA LYS A 632 -11.65 -24.47 -16.56
C LYS A 632 -11.32 -23.31 -17.51
N THR A 633 -11.43 -23.53 -18.82
CA THR A 633 -11.11 -22.51 -19.84
C THR A 633 -12.11 -21.35 -19.80
N THR A 634 -13.41 -21.64 -19.75
CA THR A 634 -14.45 -20.61 -19.64
C THR A 634 -14.36 -19.86 -18.31
N LYS A 635 -14.04 -20.53 -17.20
CA LYS A 635 -13.80 -19.86 -15.91
C LYS A 635 -12.65 -18.86 -15.97
N LYS A 636 -11.53 -19.21 -16.62
CA LYS A 636 -10.41 -18.28 -16.84
C LYS A 636 -10.82 -17.05 -17.67
N ARG A 637 -11.66 -17.24 -18.70
CA ARG A 637 -12.18 -16.10 -19.49
C ARG A 637 -13.10 -15.21 -18.67
N LEU A 638 -14.02 -15.78 -17.90
CA LEU A 638 -14.88 -15.04 -16.97
C LEU A 638 -14.08 -14.27 -15.92
N GLU A 639 -13.01 -14.86 -15.39
CA GLU A 639 -12.05 -14.18 -14.51
C GLU A 639 -11.42 -12.98 -15.21
N LYS A 640 -10.92 -13.13 -16.45
CA LYS A 640 -10.35 -12.02 -17.23
C LYS A 640 -11.37 -10.91 -17.46
N ARG A 641 -12.60 -11.26 -17.87
CA ARG A 641 -13.71 -10.32 -18.03
C ARG A 641 -14.03 -9.58 -16.74
N PHE A 642 -14.11 -10.27 -15.60
CA PHE A 642 -14.42 -9.61 -14.34
C PHE A 642 -13.27 -8.71 -13.86
N LYS A 643 -12.00 -9.07 -14.13
CA LYS A 643 -10.84 -8.21 -13.81
C LYS A 643 -10.76 -6.95 -14.66
N ASP A 644 -11.17 -7.02 -15.93
CA ASP A 644 -11.17 -5.84 -16.82
C ASP A 644 -12.28 -4.85 -16.43
N ALA A 645 -11.89 -3.68 -15.93
CA ALA A 645 -12.81 -2.62 -15.54
C ALA A 645 -13.75 -2.17 -16.69
N LYS A 646 -13.29 -2.25 -17.95
CA LYS A 646 -14.03 -1.82 -19.13
C LYS A 646 -15.02 -2.87 -19.64
N ASP A 647 -14.91 -4.13 -19.21
CA ASP A 647 -15.83 -5.19 -19.61
C ASP A 647 -17.25 -4.95 -19.03
N GLY A 648 -18.25 -5.44 -19.77
CA GLY A 648 -19.67 -5.37 -19.39
C GLY A 648 -20.05 -6.25 -18.19
N LEU A 649 -19.25 -7.24 -17.79
CA LEU A 649 -19.49 -8.06 -16.61
C LEU A 649 -19.23 -7.25 -15.33
N LYS A 650 -20.30 -6.77 -14.69
CA LYS A 650 -20.25 -5.87 -13.52
C LYS A 650 -20.57 -6.57 -12.20
N LEU A 651 -21.34 -7.66 -12.20
CA LEU A 651 -21.72 -8.41 -11.01
C LEU A 651 -21.38 -9.89 -11.12
N VAL A 652 -20.92 -10.47 -10.02
CA VAL A 652 -20.75 -11.93 -9.90
C VAL A 652 -21.33 -12.45 -8.61
N ILE A 653 -21.99 -13.62 -8.68
CA ILE A 653 -22.50 -14.34 -7.51
C ILE A 653 -21.58 -15.53 -7.23
N VAL A 654 -21.13 -15.68 -6.00
CA VAL A 654 -20.20 -16.72 -5.55
C VAL A 654 -20.65 -17.39 -4.26
N ARG A 655 -20.25 -18.64 -4.07
CA ARG A 655 -20.41 -19.37 -2.79
C ARG A 655 -19.10 -19.40 -2.00
N ASP A 656 -18.05 -20.00 -2.56
CA ASP A 656 -16.68 -19.99 -1.99
C ASP A 656 -15.60 -19.57 -2.98
N MET A 657 -15.91 -19.60 -4.28
CA MET A 657 -14.94 -19.20 -5.30
C MET A 657 -14.65 -17.71 -5.17
N TRP A 658 -13.40 -17.32 -5.45
CA TRP A 658 -12.93 -15.93 -5.46
C TRP A 658 -12.99 -15.17 -4.13
N LEU A 659 -13.33 -15.82 -3.01
CA LEU A 659 -13.22 -15.23 -1.67
C LEU A 659 -11.77 -15.19 -1.17
N THR A 660 -10.88 -15.98 -1.78
CA THR A 660 -9.45 -16.06 -1.47
C THR A 660 -8.65 -16.02 -2.77
N GLY A 661 -7.45 -15.41 -2.75
CA GLY A 661 -6.54 -15.33 -3.90
C GLY A 661 -6.97 -14.41 -5.06
N PHE A 662 -8.27 -14.18 -5.26
CA PHE A 662 -8.78 -13.39 -6.38
C PHE A 662 -8.54 -11.88 -6.19
N ASP A 663 -7.97 -11.22 -7.19
CA ASP A 663 -7.66 -9.78 -7.18
C ASP A 663 -8.42 -9.05 -8.29
N CYS A 664 -9.26 -8.09 -7.93
CA CYS A 664 -10.00 -7.24 -8.86
C CYS A 664 -10.09 -5.81 -8.29
N PRO A 665 -9.16 -4.92 -8.67
CA PRO A 665 -9.11 -3.55 -8.14
C PRO A 665 -10.43 -2.78 -8.26
N SER A 666 -11.13 -2.96 -9.39
CA SER A 666 -12.41 -2.32 -9.68
C SER A 666 -13.59 -2.85 -8.86
N CYS A 667 -13.44 -3.96 -8.12
CA CYS A 667 -14.49 -4.45 -7.24
C CYS A 667 -14.62 -3.54 -6.01
N HIS A 668 -15.69 -2.75 -5.94
CA HIS A 668 -15.89 -1.76 -4.89
C HIS A 668 -16.91 -2.18 -3.83
N THR A 669 -17.75 -3.18 -4.11
CA THR A 669 -18.80 -3.62 -3.19
C THR A 669 -18.86 -5.14 -3.08
N MET A 670 -18.97 -5.62 -1.85
CA MET A 670 -19.27 -7.01 -1.53
C MET A 670 -20.61 -7.06 -0.80
N TYR A 671 -21.57 -7.78 -1.37
CA TYR A 671 -22.85 -8.08 -0.75
C TYR A 671 -22.75 -9.43 -0.07
N VAL A 672 -22.93 -9.47 1.25
CA VAL A 672 -22.77 -10.67 2.06
C VAL A 672 -24.13 -11.19 2.48
N ASP A 673 -24.46 -12.38 1.99
CA ASP A 673 -25.63 -13.18 2.37
C ASP A 673 -25.22 -14.60 2.77
N LYS A 674 -24.16 -14.68 3.58
CA LYS A 674 -23.54 -15.92 4.06
C LYS A 674 -22.94 -15.69 5.44
N PRO A 675 -23.20 -16.56 6.43
CA PRO A 675 -22.52 -16.48 7.71
C PRO A 675 -21.01 -16.73 7.51
N MET A 676 -20.18 -15.80 7.98
CA MET A 676 -18.72 -15.87 7.85
C MET A 676 -18.07 -15.36 9.14
N ARG A 677 -16.99 -16.02 9.58
CA ARG A 677 -16.29 -15.73 10.83
C ARG A 677 -14.78 -15.76 10.67
N GLY A 678 -14.08 -15.14 11.63
CA GLY A 678 -12.63 -15.18 11.76
C GLY A 678 -11.87 -14.79 10.49
N HIS A 679 -10.82 -15.54 10.17
CA HIS A 679 -9.95 -15.25 9.01
C HIS A 679 -10.68 -15.35 7.66
N ASN A 680 -11.66 -16.26 7.52
CA ASN A 680 -12.43 -16.40 6.28
C ASN A 680 -13.24 -15.14 5.97
N LEU A 681 -13.84 -14.53 7.00
CA LEU A 681 -14.52 -13.25 6.87
C LEU A 681 -13.54 -12.15 6.42
N MET A 682 -12.40 -12.03 7.10
CA MET A 682 -11.39 -11.01 6.78
C MET A 682 -10.81 -11.16 5.36
N GLN A 683 -10.58 -12.39 4.90
CA GLN A 683 -10.10 -12.66 3.54
C GLN A 683 -11.11 -12.29 2.45
N ALA A 684 -12.39 -12.53 2.72
CA ALA A 684 -13.50 -12.18 1.83
C ALA A 684 -13.65 -10.66 1.74
N ILE A 685 -13.80 -9.94 2.86
CA ILE A 685 -13.99 -8.47 2.83
C ILE A 685 -12.78 -7.74 2.25
N ALA A 686 -11.56 -8.28 2.41
CA ALA A 686 -10.37 -7.73 1.79
C ALA A 686 -10.35 -7.84 0.25
N ARG A 687 -11.36 -8.45 -0.41
CA ARG A 687 -11.48 -8.38 -1.87
C ARG A 687 -11.84 -6.99 -2.38
N VAL A 688 -12.46 -6.15 -1.55
CA VAL A 688 -12.90 -4.80 -1.94
C VAL A 688 -11.95 -3.69 -1.50
N ASN A 689 -10.82 -3.99 -0.84
CA ASN A 689 -9.90 -2.98 -0.30
C ASN A 689 -8.78 -2.54 -1.27
N ARG A 690 -8.84 -2.96 -2.53
CA ARG A 690 -7.82 -2.65 -3.54
C ARG A 690 -7.98 -1.21 -4.06
N VAL A 691 -6.85 -0.53 -4.21
CA VAL A 691 -6.75 0.82 -4.78
C VAL A 691 -7.11 0.77 -6.26
N PHE A 692 -8.01 1.67 -6.68
CA PHE A 692 -8.45 1.78 -8.06
C PHE A 692 -9.01 3.18 -8.33
N LYS A 693 -8.31 3.99 -9.13
CA LYS A 693 -8.73 5.36 -9.46
C LYS A 693 -9.14 6.14 -8.20
N ASP A 694 -10.26 6.87 -8.27
CA ASP A 694 -10.84 7.67 -7.18
C ASP A 694 -11.73 6.87 -6.21
N LYS A 695 -11.61 5.53 -6.18
CA LYS A 695 -12.40 4.69 -5.28
C LYS A 695 -12.13 5.09 -3.83
N PRO A 696 -13.14 5.58 -3.08
CA PRO A 696 -12.94 6.10 -1.73
C PRO A 696 -12.73 4.98 -0.70
N GLY A 697 -13.21 3.78 -1.00
CA GLY A 697 -13.16 2.61 -0.12
C GLY A 697 -13.89 1.42 -0.70
N GLY A 698 -13.62 0.24 -0.15
CA GLY A 698 -14.45 -0.94 -0.32
C GLY A 698 -15.70 -0.82 0.54
N LEU A 699 -16.84 -1.34 0.07
CA LEU A 699 -18.08 -1.39 0.84
C LEU A 699 -18.51 -2.84 1.05
N VAL A 700 -18.77 -3.21 2.29
CA VAL A 700 -19.37 -4.49 2.66
C VAL A 700 -20.81 -4.23 3.08
N VAL A 701 -21.75 -4.77 2.31
CA VAL A 701 -23.18 -4.69 2.57
C VAL A 701 -23.63 -6.01 3.18
N ASP A 702 -24.20 -5.95 4.38
CA ASP A 702 -24.57 -7.13 5.16
C ASP A 702 -26.10 -7.37 5.15
N TYR A 703 -26.52 -8.49 4.57
CA TYR A 703 -27.92 -8.93 4.53
C TYR A 703 -28.27 -10.01 5.56
N ILE A 704 -27.28 -10.56 6.28
CA ILE A 704 -27.45 -11.73 7.15
C ILE A 704 -27.12 -11.47 8.62
N GLY A 705 -26.33 -10.43 8.92
CA GLY A 705 -25.97 -10.04 10.28
C GLY A 705 -24.58 -10.52 10.72
N ILE A 706 -23.53 -10.20 9.97
CA ILE A 706 -22.12 -10.50 10.29
C ILE A 706 -21.42 -9.40 11.11
N ALA A 707 -22.14 -8.39 11.59
CA ALA A 707 -21.55 -7.24 12.27
C ALA A 707 -20.79 -7.62 13.55
N ASN A 708 -21.31 -8.58 14.33
CA ASN A 708 -20.67 -9.03 15.56
C ASN A 708 -19.40 -9.83 15.26
N GLU A 709 -19.47 -10.72 14.28
CA GLU A 709 -18.37 -11.54 13.77
C GLU A 709 -17.23 -10.68 13.23
N LEU A 710 -17.60 -9.64 12.48
CA LEU A 710 -16.66 -8.63 12.01
C LEU A 710 -15.98 -7.98 13.20
N LYS A 711 -16.74 -7.43 14.15
CA LYS A 711 -16.22 -6.77 15.36
C LYS A 711 -15.29 -7.69 16.17
N GLN A 712 -15.62 -8.97 16.30
CA GLN A 712 -14.76 -9.97 16.94
C GLN A 712 -13.47 -10.19 16.15
N ALA A 713 -13.55 -10.35 14.83
CA ALA A 713 -12.37 -10.47 13.97
C ALA A 713 -11.46 -9.22 14.08
N LEU A 714 -12.03 -8.01 14.15
CA LEU A 714 -11.26 -6.77 14.35
C LEU A 714 -10.53 -6.77 15.71
N LYS A 715 -11.14 -7.29 16.78
CA LYS A 715 -10.48 -7.37 18.09
C LYS A 715 -9.20 -8.20 18.03
N VAL A 716 -9.17 -9.28 17.23
CA VAL A 716 -7.96 -10.09 17.05
C VAL A 716 -6.83 -9.28 16.43
N TYR A 717 -7.13 -8.39 15.48
CA TYR A 717 -6.15 -7.48 14.87
C TYR A 717 -5.52 -6.53 15.89
N VAL A 718 -6.35 -5.88 16.71
CA VAL A 718 -5.86 -4.97 17.75
C VAL A 718 -5.05 -5.72 18.82
N ASN A 719 -5.53 -6.88 19.25
CA ASN A 719 -4.87 -7.68 20.28
C ASN A 719 -3.57 -8.35 19.80
N ALA A 720 -3.40 -8.54 18.49
CA ALA A 720 -2.18 -9.09 17.88
C ALA A 720 -1.09 -8.02 17.64
N GLN A 721 -1.12 -6.92 18.40
CA GLN A 721 -0.20 -5.77 18.29
C GLN A 721 -0.39 -4.89 17.04
N GLY A 722 -1.51 -5.05 16.31
CA GLY A 722 -1.91 -4.12 15.24
C GLY A 722 -2.46 -2.80 15.79
N LYS A 723 -2.30 -1.71 15.03
CA LYS A 723 -2.57 -0.32 15.41
C LYS A 723 -3.94 0.23 15.00
N GLY A 724 -4.81 -0.52 14.31
CA GLY A 724 -6.09 0.07 13.84
C GLY A 724 -7.29 -0.85 13.67
N ALA A 725 -8.42 -0.21 13.38
CA ALA A 725 -9.72 -0.84 13.14
C ALA A 725 -9.91 -1.10 11.63
N PRO A 726 -10.04 -2.36 11.18
CA PRO A 726 -10.11 -2.71 9.75
C PRO A 726 -11.33 -2.19 8.99
N THR A 727 -12.36 -1.71 9.68
CA THR A 727 -13.57 -1.15 9.07
C THR A 727 -14.00 0.12 9.77
N LEU A 728 -14.39 1.13 8.98
CA LEU A 728 -15.02 2.35 9.48
C LEU A 728 -16.54 2.24 9.32
N ALA A 729 -17.29 2.70 10.31
CA ALA A 729 -18.73 2.87 10.13
C ALA A 729 -18.96 3.95 9.06
N ALA A 730 -19.97 3.80 8.20
CA ALA A 730 -20.24 4.78 7.13
C ALA A 730 -20.49 6.19 7.70
N GLU A 731 -21.04 6.26 8.91
CA GLU A 731 -21.24 7.50 9.68
C GLU A 731 -19.90 8.15 10.08
N GLU A 732 -18.88 7.37 10.42
CA GLU A 732 -17.53 7.90 10.74
C GLU A 732 -16.86 8.47 9.49
N ALA A 733 -17.04 7.82 8.35
CA ALA A 733 -16.59 8.31 7.05
C ALA A 733 -17.23 9.65 6.69
N LEU A 734 -18.55 9.76 6.93
CA LEU A 734 -19.31 10.97 6.70
C LEU A 734 -18.82 12.11 7.59
N ALA A 735 -18.49 11.85 8.86
CA ALA A 735 -17.93 12.85 9.76
C ALA A 735 -16.58 13.39 9.25
N VAL A 736 -15.67 12.52 8.81
CA VAL A 736 -14.36 12.91 8.23
C VAL A 736 -14.51 13.67 6.91
N LEU A 737 -15.46 13.27 6.06
CA LEU A 737 -15.74 13.98 4.81
C LEU A 737 -16.31 15.38 5.08
N LEU A 738 -17.30 15.47 5.99
CA LEU A 738 -17.88 16.75 6.39
C LEU A 738 -16.84 17.66 7.01
N GLU A 739 -15.94 17.11 7.84
CA GLU A 739 -14.78 17.85 8.38
C GLU A 739 -13.95 18.45 7.25
N LYS A 740 -13.50 17.62 6.29
CA LYS A 740 -12.62 18.06 5.20
C LYS A 740 -13.31 19.12 4.35
N LEU A 741 -14.56 18.89 3.94
CA LEU A 741 -15.34 19.84 3.15
C LEU A 741 -15.56 21.17 3.88
N LEU A 742 -15.87 21.12 5.18
CA LEU A 742 -16.03 22.33 6.00
C LEU A 742 -14.70 23.07 6.14
N ARG A 743 -13.60 22.37 6.41
CA ARG A 743 -12.26 22.97 6.53
C ARG A 743 -11.84 23.66 5.24
N ASP A 744 -12.02 22.99 4.10
CA ASP A 744 -11.68 23.52 2.78
C ASP A 744 -12.59 24.71 2.42
N THR A 745 -13.88 24.63 2.74
CA THR A 745 -14.84 25.71 2.51
C THR A 745 -14.54 26.93 3.38
N ILE A 746 -14.22 26.73 4.67
CA ILE A 746 -13.81 27.80 5.60
C ILE A 746 -12.57 28.48 5.01
N LYS A 747 -11.51 27.74 4.70
CA LYS A 747 -10.28 28.32 4.12
C LYS A 747 -10.52 29.07 2.81
N ALA A 748 -11.29 28.49 1.89
CA ALA A 748 -11.55 29.11 0.59
C ALA A 748 -12.38 30.39 0.69
N ARG A 749 -13.39 30.41 1.58
CA ARG A 749 -14.34 31.53 1.71
C ARG A 749 -13.90 32.60 2.72
N THR A 750 -12.99 32.28 3.65
CA THR A 750 -12.46 33.21 4.66
C THR A 750 -11.02 33.65 4.40
N ARG A 751 -10.45 33.33 3.22
CA ARG A 751 -9.06 33.67 2.82
C ARG A 751 -8.67 35.12 3.11
N ASN A 752 -9.62 36.04 3.03
CA ASN A 752 -9.43 37.48 3.22
C ASN A 752 -9.98 38.00 4.55
N ASN A 753 -10.45 37.16 5.47
CA ASN A 753 -11.08 37.54 6.75
C ASN A 753 -10.56 36.67 7.90
N VAL A 754 -9.55 37.19 8.61
CA VAL A 754 -8.82 36.51 9.69
C VAL A 754 -9.72 36.18 10.88
N VAL A 755 -10.73 37.01 11.13
CA VAL A 755 -11.63 36.86 12.28
C VAL A 755 -12.61 35.72 12.05
N MET A 756 -13.22 35.66 10.86
CA MET A 756 -14.09 34.56 10.45
C MET A 756 -13.30 33.25 10.36
N GLU A 757 -12.10 33.27 9.77
CA GLU A 757 -11.24 32.09 9.69
C GLU A 757 -10.93 31.54 11.07
N GLN A 758 -10.49 32.39 12.00
CA GLN A 758 -10.14 31.99 13.36
C GLN A 758 -11.36 31.42 14.11
N LYS A 759 -12.50 32.12 14.08
CA LYS A 759 -13.73 31.72 14.78
C LYS A 759 -14.23 30.33 14.37
N PHE A 760 -14.32 30.07 13.06
CA PHE A 760 -14.84 28.80 12.57
C PHE A 760 -13.79 27.68 12.61
N SER A 761 -12.51 27.99 12.44
CA SER A 761 -11.42 27.01 12.58
C SER A 761 -11.26 26.54 14.02
N GLU A 762 -11.31 27.44 15.01
CA GLU A 762 -11.25 27.08 16.44
C GLU A 762 -12.44 26.22 16.86
N ARG A 763 -13.65 26.57 16.40
CA ARG A 763 -14.86 25.79 16.70
C ARG A 763 -14.81 24.39 16.08
N LEU A 764 -14.31 24.29 14.84
CA LEU A 764 -14.07 23.00 14.18
C LEU A 764 -13.06 22.16 14.97
N LEU A 765 -11.91 22.73 15.33
CA LEU A 765 -10.89 22.06 16.13
C LEU A 765 -11.43 21.63 17.50
N ALA A 766 -12.27 22.43 18.16
CA ALA A 766 -12.87 22.08 19.44
C ALA A 766 -13.83 20.88 19.35
N THR A 767 -14.64 20.79 18.29
CA THR A 767 -15.49 19.63 18.02
C THR A 767 -14.64 18.39 17.71
N LEU A 768 -13.61 18.53 16.88
CA LEU A 768 -12.70 17.43 16.53
C LEU A 768 -11.90 16.93 17.74
N ASN A 769 -11.40 17.82 18.59
CA ASN A 769 -10.68 17.45 19.80
C ASN A 769 -11.56 16.66 20.75
N ARG A 770 -12.85 17.02 20.89
CA ARG A 770 -13.81 16.24 21.68
C ARG A 770 -14.09 14.88 21.05
N TYR A 771 -14.14 14.79 19.73
CA TYR A 771 -14.27 13.52 19.01
C TYR A 771 -13.04 12.62 19.21
N HIS A 772 -11.83 13.14 18.98
CA HIS A 772 -10.57 12.39 19.16
C HIS A 772 -10.34 11.97 20.62
N ALA A 773 -10.81 12.77 21.58
CA ALA A 773 -10.81 12.43 23.00
C ALA A 773 -11.92 11.44 23.41
N ARG A 774 -12.74 10.95 22.46
CA ARG A 774 -13.91 10.08 22.69
C ARG A 774 -14.94 10.66 23.67
N ALA A 775 -15.03 11.98 23.74
CA ALA A 775 -15.96 12.69 24.63
C ALA A 775 -17.36 12.86 24.02
N ILE A 776 -17.50 12.68 22.70
CA ILE A 776 -18.76 12.76 21.93
C ILE A 776 -18.82 11.63 20.89
N GLU A 777 -20.03 11.16 20.59
CA GLU A 777 -20.27 10.09 19.59
C GLU A 777 -20.31 10.65 18.16
N THR A 778 -20.07 9.78 17.16
CA THR A 778 -20.05 10.16 15.74
C THR A 778 -21.31 10.89 15.27
N ALA A 779 -22.50 10.47 15.73
CA ALA A 779 -23.75 11.14 15.40
C ALA A 779 -23.80 12.59 15.91
N GLN A 780 -23.27 12.84 17.12
CA GLN A 780 -23.18 14.19 17.70
C GLN A 780 -22.18 15.06 16.94
N VAL A 781 -21.06 14.48 16.49
CA VAL A 781 -20.09 15.21 15.65
C VAL A 781 -20.73 15.64 14.34
N ILE A 782 -21.44 14.74 13.66
CA ILE A 782 -22.13 15.07 12.40
C ILE A 782 -23.15 16.19 12.61
N GLU A 783 -23.95 16.13 13.68
CA GLU A 783 -24.92 17.17 14.00
C GLU A 783 -24.26 18.53 14.27
N GLU A 784 -23.17 18.55 15.04
CA GLU A 784 -22.40 19.77 15.29
C GLU A 784 -21.78 20.34 14.02
N LEU A 785 -21.24 19.49 13.13
CA LEU A 785 -20.69 19.91 11.84
C LEU A 785 -21.78 20.46 10.90
N ILE A 786 -22.96 19.84 10.85
CA ILE A 786 -24.12 20.35 10.09
C ILE A 786 -24.56 21.71 10.64
N GLN A 787 -24.63 21.86 11.97
CA GLN A 787 -25.00 23.13 12.57
C GLN A 787 -23.96 24.22 12.29
N MET A 788 -22.68 23.88 12.32
CA MET A 788 -21.60 24.79 11.95
C MET A 788 -21.70 25.22 10.49
N ALA A 789 -22.02 24.30 9.57
CA ALA A 789 -22.25 24.62 8.16
C ALA A 789 -23.38 25.64 7.98
N LYS A 790 -24.49 25.47 8.71
CA LYS A 790 -25.62 26.43 8.71
C LYS A 790 -25.21 27.79 9.29
N ASP A 791 -24.50 27.80 10.41
CA ASP A 791 -24.02 29.03 11.04
C ASP A 791 -23.07 29.79 10.12
N PHE A 792 -22.20 29.08 9.41
CA PHE A 792 -21.28 29.64 8.42
C PHE A 792 -22.02 30.23 7.22
N GLN A 793 -23.02 29.53 6.68
CA GLN A 793 -23.86 30.06 5.60
C GLN A 793 -24.63 31.32 6.03
N ASN A 794 -25.13 31.37 7.27
CA ASN A 794 -25.82 32.54 7.79
C ASN A 794 -24.86 33.73 7.97
N ALA A 795 -23.61 33.49 8.36
CA ALA A 795 -22.59 34.54 8.42
C ALA A 795 -22.32 35.13 7.03
N LEU A 796 -22.18 34.30 6.00
CA LEU A 796 -21.99 34.76 4.62
C LEU A 796 -23.20 35.57 4.11
N LYS A 797 -24.43 35.16 4.42
CA LYS A 797 -25.64 35.92 4.05
C LYS A 797 -25.69 37.29 4.75
N ARG A 798 -25.29 37.35 6.02
CA ARG A 798 -25.16 38.63 6.74
C ARG A 798 -24.17 39.55 6.02
N ASP A 799 -23.04 39.02 5.55
CA ASP A 799 -22.03 39.80 4.84
C ASP A 799 -22.60 40.43 3.55
N GLU A 800 -23.44 39.69 2.81
CA GLU A 800 -24.18 40.20 1.64
C GLU A 800 -25.18 41.30 2.00
N GLU A 801 -25.87 41.17 3.14
CA GLU A 801 -26.86 42.15 3.62
C GLU A 801 -26.23 43.45 4.15
N LEU A 802 -24.94 43.42 4.54
CA LEU A 802 -24.23 44.61 5.04
C LEU A 802 -23.93 45.63 3.92
N GLY A 803 -23.96 45.23 2.65
CA GLY A 803 -23.70 46.09 1.49
C GLY A 803 -22.26 46.58 1.38
N LEU A 804 -21.32 45.92 2.07
CA LEU A 804 -19.89 46.21 2.07
C LEU A 804 -19.16 45.31 1.06
N ASN A 805 -18.01 45.74 0.56
CA ASN A 805 -17.14 44.85 -0.24
C ASN A 805 -16.36 43.86 0.65
N SER A 806 -15.74 42.85 0.05
CA SER A 806 -15.05 41.77 0.79
C SER A 806 -14.00 42.25 1.79
N ASP A 807 -13.28 43.32 1.45
CA ASP A 807 -12.19 43.84 2.27
C ASP A 807 -12.77 44.64 3.45
N GLU A 808 -13.81 45.43 3.18
CA GLU A 808 -14.56 46.18 4.20
C GLU A 808 -15.27 45.28 5.20
N VAL A 809 -15.85 44.16 4.75
CA VAL A 809 -16.45 43.14 5.63
C VAL A 809 -15.40 42.59 6.61
N ALA A 810 -14.20 42.28 6.12
CA ALA A 810 -13.13 41.75 6.95
C ALA A 810 -12.67 42.74 8.04
N PHE A 811 -12.57 44.02 7.71
CA PHE A 811 -12.30 45.05 8.71
C PHE A 811 -13.48 45.29 9.66
N TYR A 812 -14.71 45.22 9.16
CA TYR A 812 -15.91 45.33 9.99
C TYR A 812 -15.98 44.21 11.03
N ASP A 813 -15.67 42.96 10.66
CA ASP A 813 -15.62 41.84 11.62
C ASP A 813 -14.51 42.00 12.66
N ALA A 814 -13.34 42.52 12.28
CA ALA A 814 -12.27 42.86 13.23
C ALA A 814 -12.70 43.91 14.26
N LEU A 815 -13.53 44.86 13.86
CA LEU A 815 -14.08 45.88 14.75
C LEU A 815 -15.26 45.38 15.59
N ALA A 816 -16.09 44.51 15.01
CA ALA A 816 -17.27 43.93 15.64
C ALA A 816 -16.92 42.82 16.65
N ASN A 817 -15.67 42.32 16.66
CA ASN A 817 -15.18 41.38 17.66
C ASN A 817 -15.21 41.95 19.10
N ASN A 818 -15.31 43.27 19.25
CA ASN A 818 -15.59 43.90 20.55
C ASN A 818 -17.10 44.04 20.79
N GLU A 819 -17.65 43.23 21.69
CA GLU A 819 -19.06 43.28 22.09
C GLU A 819 -19.52 44.64 22.64
N SER A 820 -18.63 45.41 23.28
CA SER A 820 -18.93 46.77 23.75
C SER A 820 -19.08 47.73 22.57
N ALA A 821 -18.27 47.57 21.52
CA ALA A 821 -18.37 48.39 20.32
C ALA A 821 -19.65 48.12 19.53
N VAL A 822 -20.07 46.85 19.43
CA VAL A 822 -21.34 46.49 18.79
C VAL A 822 -22.53 47.08 19.54
N ARG A 823 -22.52 47.04 20.89
CA ARG A 823 -23.59 47.59 21.72
C ARG A 823 -23.65 49.12 21.74
N GLU A 824 -22.49 49.79 21.79
CA GLU A 824 -22.42 51.24 21.97
C GLU A 824 -22.46 52.02 20.65
N LEU A 825 -21.89 51.48 19.57
CA LEU A 825 -21.80 52.16 18.27
C LEU A 825 -22.82 51.64 17.26
N GLY A 826 -23.21 50.37 17.34
CA GLY A 826 -24.09 49.73 16.37
C GLY A 826 -23.47 49.56 14.97
N ASP A 827 -24.14 48.77 14.13
CA ASP A 827 -23.60 48.35 12.82
C ASP A 827 -23.35 49.51 11.87
N GLU A 828 -24.22 50.52 11.84
CA GLU A 828 -24.10 51.65 10.91
C GLU A 828 -22.85 52.51 11.15
N ILE A 829 -22.37 52.59 12.40
CA ILE A 829 -21.14 53.30 12.73
C ILE A 829 -19.93 52.40 12.45
N LEU A 830 -19.99 51.12 12.82
CA LEU A 830 -18.92 50.15 12.56
C LEU A 830 -18.64 49.98 11.07
N LYS A 831 -19.68 49.94 10.21
CA LYS A 831 -19.56 49.94 8.75
C LYS A 831 -18.77 51.15 8.26
N LYS A 832 -19.10 52.35 8.74
CA LYS A 832 -18.39 53.59 8.36
C LYS A 832 -16.93 53.57 8.78
N ILE A 833 -16.62 53.03 9.96
CA ILE A 833 -15.24 52.86 10.42
C ILE A 833 -14.50 51.88 9.50
N ALA A 834 -15.12 50.75 9.15
CA ALA A 834 -14.52 49.74 8.28
C ALA A 834 -14.21 50.29 6.89
N VAL A 835 -15.14 51.03 6.27
CA VAL A 835 -14.94 51.71 4.98
C VAL A 835 -13.79 52.72 5.07
N GLU A 836 -13.78 53.59 6.09
CA GLU A 836 -12.73 54.61 6.25
C GLU A 836 -11.35 53.99 6.52
N ILE A 837 -11.28 52.90 7.29
CA ILE A 837 -10.04 52.16 7.54
C ILE A 837 -9.55 51.51 6.24
N THR A 838 -10.43 50.86 5.49
CA THR A 838 -10.08 50.20 4.22
C THR A 838 -9.51 51.19 3.23
N GLU A 839 -10.19 52.33 3.01
CA GLU A 839 -9.75 53.37 2.07
C GLU A 839 -8.38 53.96 2.46
N LYS A 840 -8.21 54.30 3.74
CA LYS A 840 -6.95 54.88 4.22
C LYS A 840 -5.78 53.91 4.17
N LEU A 841 -6.01 52.64 4.49
CA LEU A 841 -4.96 51.62 4.43
C LEU A 841 -4.55 51.36 2.97
N ARG A 842 -5.51 51.24 2.05
CA ARG A 842 -5.25 51.09 0.61
C ARG A 842 -4.49 52.26 0.01
N ASN A 843 -4.77 53.49 0.44
CA ASN A 843 -4.04 54.68 0.00
C ASN A 843 -2.65 54.83 0.64
N SER A 844 -2.34 54.05 1.69
CA SER A 844 -1.09 54.11 2.45
C SER A 844 -0.14 52.95 2.15
N THR A 845 -0.52 51.98 1.30
CA THR A 845 0.31 50.82 0.96
C THR A 845 1.49 51.21 0.07
N SER A 846 2.67 51.36 0.66
CA SER A 846 3.95 51.21 -0.04
C SER A 846 4.39 49.74 -0.03
N VAL A 847 5.09 49.29 -1.07
CA VAL A 847 5.45 47.89 -1.37
C VAL A 847 6.18 47.13 -0.22
N ASP A 848 6.81 47.81 0.75
CA ASP A 848 7.71 47.18 1.75
C ASP A 848 7.25 47.28 3.23
N TRP A 849 5.95 47.37 3.52
CA TRP A 849 5.51 47.56 4.91
C TRP A 849 5.65 46.32 5.82
N GLN A 850 5.73 45.11 5.25
CA GLN A 850 5.95 43.86 5.99
C GLN A 850 7.36 43.76 6.61
N VAL A 851 8.32 44.56 6.13
CA VAL A 851 9.74 44.48 6.56
C VAL A 851 10.16 45.69 7.41
N ARG A 852 9.42 46.81 7.38
CA ARG A 852 9.80 48.06 8.05
C ARG A 852 8.88 48.41 9.23
N GLU A 853 9.42 48.25 10.44
CA GLU A 853 8.75 48.58 11.72
C GLU A 853 8.23 50.04 11.78
N SER A 854 8.93 50.97 11.13
CA SER A 854 8.55 52.38 11.03
C SER A 854 7.25 52.63 10.23
N VAL A 855 6.93 51.75 9.26
CA VAL A 855 5.69 51.83 8.47
C VAL A 855 4.52 51.23 9.26
N ARG A 856 4.74 50.08 9.92
CA ARG A 856 3.76 49.44 10.82
C ARG A 856 3.33 50.39 11.95
N ALA A 857 4.26 51.12 12.54
CA ALA A 857 3.96 52.13 13.58
C ALA A 857 3.10 53.30 13.05
N LYS A 858 3.29 53.71 11.79
CA LYS A 858 2.44 54.73 11.15
C LYS A 858 1.01 54.24 10.90
N LEU A 859 0.86 53.01 10.40
CA LEU A 859 -0.45 52.38 10.17
C LEU A 859 -1.19 52.16 11.49
N ARG A 860 -0.51 51.67 12.54
CA ARG A 860 -1.08 51.54 13.90
C ARG A 860 -1.65 52.87 14.41
N ASN A 861 -0.89 53.95 14.24
CA ASN A 861 -1.35 55.29 14.64
C ASN A 861 -2.52 55.79 13.80
N LEU A 862 -2.58 55.44 12.52
CA LEU A 862 -3.70 55.75 11.64
C LEU A 862 -4.99 55.06 12.12
N VAL A 863 -4.92 53.75 12.40
CA VAL A 863 -6.05 52.97 12.92
C VAL A 863 -6.51 53.53 14.26
N ARG A 864 -5.60 53.76 15.22
CA ARG A 864 -5.92 54.37 16.53
C ARG A 864 -6.62 55.73 16.40
N ARG A 865 -6.16 56.60 15.48
CA ARG A 865 -6.80 57.90 15.24
C ARG A 865 -8.21 57.78 14.68
N THR A 866 -8.43 56.83 13.76
CA THR A 866 -9.75 56.57 13.19
C THR A 866 -10.69 56.04 14.29
N LEU A 867 -10.27 55.05 15.10
CA LEU A 867 -11.07 54.53 16.22
C LEU A 867 -11.41 55.61 17.25
N ARG A 868 -10.45 56.48 17.61
CA ARG A 868 -10.68 57.58 18.56
C ARG A 868 -11.68 58.61 18.04
N ARG A 869 -11.69 58.88 16.72
CA ARG A 869 -12.65 59.82 16.10
C ARG A 869 -14.08 59.34 16.25
N TYR A 870 -14.30 58.04 16.04
CA TYR A 870 -15.62 57.43 16.15
C TYR A 870 -16.01 57.02 17.57
N LYS A 871 -15.21 57.42 18.59
CA LYS A 871 -15.45 57.08 20.00
C LYS A 871 -15.55 55.56 20.24
N TYR A 872 -14.70 54.77 19.56
CA TYR A 872 -14.62 53.34 19.81
C TYR A 872 -14.29 53.05 21.28
N PRO A 873 -15.01 52.13 21.95
CA PRO A 873 -14.82 51.86 23.39
C PRO A 873 -13.36 51.53 23.74
N PRO A 874 -12.84 52.07 24.85
CA PRO A 874 -11.42 51.93 25.20
C PRO A 874 -11.04 50.56 25.76
N ASP A 875 -12.00 49.71 26.11
CA ASP A 875 -11.82 48.43 26.81
C ASP A 875 -11.01 47.39 26.01
N LYS A 876 -11.32 47.21 24.73
CA LYS A 876 -10.60 46.32 23.79
C LYS A 876 -10.08 47.07 22.56
N GLN A 877 -9.82 48.37 22.71
CA GLN A 877 -9.38 49.21 21.59
C GLN A 877 -8.03 48.77 21.04
N GLU A 878 -7.08 48.38 21.90
CA GLU A 878 -5.77 47.89 21.47
C GLU A 878 -5.88 46.55 20.71
N ASP A 879 -6.70 45.61 21.20
CA ASP A 879 -6.95 44.34 20.51
C ASP A 879 -7.59 44.54 19.13
N ALA A 880 -8.54 45.48 19.03
CA ALA A 880 -9.15 45.84 17.74
C ALA A 880 -8.13 46.46 16.77
N VAL A 881 -7.19 47.28 17.27
CA VAL A 881 -6.10 47.83 16.46
C VAL A 881 -5.19 46.70 15.95
N ASP A 882 -4.84 45.76 16.81
CA ASP A 882 -3.98 44.63 16.45
C ASP A 882 -4.65 43.69 15.44
N LEU A 883 -5.95 43.39 15.61
CA LEU A 883 -6.74 42.61 14.66
C LEU A 883 -6.86 43.31 13.30
N VAL A 884 -7.12 44.62 13.28
CA VAL A 884 -7.17 45.40 12.03
C VAL A 884 -5.82 45.41 11.33
N LEU A 885 -4.71 45.51 12.05
CA LEU A 885 -3.38 45.43 11.44
C LEU A 885 -3.09 44.04 10.88
N LYS A 886 -3.40 42.98 11.62
CA LYS A 886 -3.27 41.60 11.15
C LYS A 886 -4.15 41.33 9.92
N GLN A 887 -5.35 41.90 9.89
CA GLN A 887 -6.24 41.84 8.73
C GLN A 887 -5.67 42.58 7.51
N ALA A 888 -5.02 43.73 7.73
CA ALA A 888 -4.32 44.46 6.68
C ALA A 888 -3.12 43.68 6.11
N GLU A 889 -2.42 42.91 6.96
CA GLU A 889 -1.27 42.05 6.57
C GLU A 889 -1.69 41.02 5.51
N VAL A 890 -2.89 40.45 5.66
CA VAL A 890 -3.46 39.44 4.76
C VAL A 890 -3.97 40.05 3.44
N LEU A 891 -4.56 41.25 3.48
CA LEU A 891 -5.15 41.88 2.28
C LEU A 891 -4.12 42.55 1.36
N CYS A 892 -2.96 42.97 1.88
CA CYS A 892 -1.94 43.68 1.10
C CYS A 892 -1.35 42.86 -0.05
N SER A 893 -1.30 41.52 0.05
CA SER A 893 -0.85 40.67 -1.06
C SER A 893 -1.79 40.73 -2.28
N GLY A 894 -3.07 41.08 -2.09
CA GLY A 894 -4.04 41.26 -3.17
C GLY A 894 -4.14 42.70 -3.71
N TRP A 895 -3.81 43.70 -2.89
CA TRP A 895 -3.79 45.11 -3.30
C TRP A 895 -2.53 45.52 -4.09
N SER A 896 -1.49 44.69 -4.04
CA SER A 896 -0.19 44.92 -4.72
C SER A 896 -0.12 44.32 -6.13
N SER A 897 -1.23 43.77 -6.63
CA SER A 897 -1.38 43.17 -7.97
C SER A 897 -2.03 44.11 -8.97
#